data_AF-A0A6V7XPV8-F1
#
_entry.id   AF-A0A6V7XPV8-F1
#
_cell.length_a   1.000
_cell.length_b   1.000
_cell.length_c   1.000
_cell.angle_alpha   90.00
_cell.angle_beta   90.00
_cell.angle_gamma   90.00
#
_symmetry.space_group_name_H-M   'P 1'
#
loop_
_entity.id
_entity.type
_entity.pdbx_description
1 polymer ?
#
loop_
_entity_poly.entity_id
_entity_poly.type
_entity_poly.pdbx_seq_one_letter_code
_entity_poly.pdbx_strand_id
1 'polypeptide(L)'
;VSRIFSRNGNGTRIQFPIDMSLPWIFVNFILDSFDSSLLECVLFQLDLYNDAASFALKMFKKQFLYDEVEAEVNLCFDQFIYKLSEAVFTHYKQLAATMLLDKEFKSDCTQYFTIRTPSAVKFETLLRQRHFQLLGRSIDLNRLISQRINSCILRSLENAITKFESEGLYFIIVLDNLLEVNRLCHRLLNENLGSLANFDDLFFEANRQVSSQNGRITLHIYSELNDDLFPNFCYNTTTKRFVRGKVNYRNPPDRGRPPTVAAQYEFGSKSLNAAFYNLSMMYSGFIGIPHFRVIAKLIGYQGISAILGDLLSSARRLLNDQIKTHVRVLFGLAPKQCKLQRFDYGIEGNLQYFVHQLKTFSGYIHLHKEFCQSLREFGNIVTFILGLEMGLAHEEMFDLLAASTFTGQIPKPYAKSSEERELKIQRLEVKYSRLQISSICQQFGTESQAKVAAESELLTRERLCCGLNIFGMILNRLRDTLLADPIWIGPKPSNGVMWIDECVEFHRIWSSFQFILCLAYFNQTNINQNSGQSTEDIYSTLKKGTTTNVNNSPTIVESLWQGLSIEELFGDGIYWAGCLLIRLLGQHRRFEVLDFCYHLLRVNRTVGAQIEGKEHVELGSSQQKIEISQLIDRIRRVQAQNNQLFTILNNYVINENNEQTIRHFPPPIYQPQSQHYGNGETHEGSAL
;
A
#
# COMPACT_ATOMS: atom_id res chain seq x y z
N VAL A 1 -31.64 -46.37 -37.85
CA VAL A 1 -32.68 -45.90 -36.92
C VAL A 1 -33.24 -44.54 -37.33
N SER A 2 -32.43 -43.48 -37.48
CA SER A 2 -32.90 -42.12 -37.87
C SER A 2 -33.81 -42.11 -39.11
N ARG A 3 -33.47 -42.82 -40.19
CA ARG A 3 -34.33 -42.85 -41.39
C ARG A 3 -35.64 -43.61 -41.25
N ILE A 4 -35.72 -44.61 -40.37
CA ILE A 4 -36.98 -45.31 -40.09
C ILE A 4 -37.95 -44.34 -39.38
N PHE A 5 -37.43 -43.54 -38.45
CA PHE A 5 -38.20 -42.52 -37.75
C PHE A 5 -38.47 -41.26 -38.59
N SER A 6 -37.55 -40.85 -39.48
CA SER A 6 -37.76 -39.75 -40.44
C SER A 6 -38.82 -40.11 -41.49
N ARG A 7 -38.88 -41.38 -41.93
CA ARG A 7 -39.98 -41.89 -42.78
C ARG A 7 -41.34 -41.85 -42.08
N ASN A 8 -41.38 -42.14 -40.78
CA ASN A 8 -42.60 -42.04 -39.95
C ASN A 8 -43.00 -40.59 -39.64
N GLY A 9 -42.12 -39.61 -39.89
CA GLY A 9 -42.39 -38.19 -39.69
C GLY A 9 -43.08 -37.48 -40.86
N ASN A 10 -43.59 -38.19 -41.88
CA ASN A 10 -44.23 -37.62 -43.07
C ASN A 10 -43.44 -36.44 -43.71
N GLY A 11 -42.12 -36.53 -43.77
CA GLY A 11 -41.28 -35.50 -44.40
C GLY A 11 -41.13 -34.19 -43.60
N THR A 12 -41.65 -34.10 -42.37
CA THR A 12 -41.55 -32.89 -41.54
C THR A 12 -40.16 -32.65 -40.94
N ARG A 13 -39.27 -33.66 -40.90
CA ARG A 13 -37.88 -33.52 -40.44
C ARG A 13 -36.90 -34.18 -41.39
N ILE A 14 -36.03 -33.34 -41.97
CA ILE A 14 -34.93 -33.73 -42.87
C ILE A 14 -33.80 -34.41 -42.07
N GLN A 15 -33.50 -33.93 -40.85
CA GLN A 15 -32.50 -34.50 -39.93
C GLN A 15 -32.95 -34.33 -38.47
N PHE A 16 -32.38 -35.12 -37.55
CA PHE A 16 -32.60 -34.99 -36.11
C PHE A 16 -31.54 -34.07 -35.48
N PRO A 17 -31.88 -33.29 -34.45
CA PRO A 17 -30.92 -32.49 -33.72
C PRO A 17 -29.90 -33.38 -32.99
N ILE A 18 -28.71 -32.82 -32.67
CA ILE A 18 -27.62 -33.55 -32.02
C ILE A 18 -28.01 -34.12 -30.65
N ASP A 19 -28.97 -33.50 -29.95
CA ASP A 19 -29.50 -33.99 -28.66
C ASP A 19 -30.28 -35.30 -28.79
N MET A 20 -30.60 -35.72 -30.01
CA MET A 20 -31.20 -37.02 -30.33
C MET A 20 -30.19 -37.99 -30.97
N SER A 21 -28.93 -37.58 -31.13
CA SER A 21 -27.86 -38.40 -31.68
C SER A 21 -27.16 -39.19 -30.57
N LEU A 22 -27.17 -40.52 -30.69
CA LEU A 22 -26.62 -41.40 -29.66
C LEU A 22 -25.15 -41.12 -29.30
N PRO A 23 -24.22 -40.98 -30.27
CA PRO A 23 -22.84 -40.63 -29.96
C PRO A 23 -22.73 -39.34 -29.15
N TRP A 24 -23.46 -38.29 -29.52
CA TRP A 24 -23.44 -37.03 -28.80
C TRP A 24 -24.10 -37.11 -27.42
N ILE A 25 -25.22 -37.84 -27.27
CA ILE A 25 -25.88 -38.04 -25.97
C ILE A 25 -24.89 -38.66 -24.98
N PHE A 26 -24.12 -39.67 -25.39
CA PHE A 26 -23.13 -40.30 -24.50
C PHE A 26 -21.98 -39.36 -24.16
N VAL A 27 -21.40 -38.68 -25.15
CA VAL A 27 -20.33 -37.69 -24.91
C VAL A 27 -20.81 -36.59 -23.98
N ASN A 28 -21.99 -36.03 -24.24
CA ASN A 28 -22.56 -34.95 -23.46
C ASN A 28 -22.88 -35.38 -22.03
N PHE A 29 -23.41 -36.60 -21.84
CA PHE A 29 -23.65 -37.17 -20.51
C PHE A 29 -22.35 -37.32 -19.70
N ILE A 30 -21.26 -37.78 -20.32
CA ILE A 30 -19.96 -37.92 -19.64
C ILE A 30 -19.42 -36.54 -19.24
N LEU A 31 -19.52 -35.55 -20.13
CA LEU A 31 -19.08 -34.18 -19.86
C LEU A 31 -19.92 -33.48 -18.78
N ASP A 32 -21.24 -33.70 -18.75
CA ASP A 32 -22.13 -33.05 -17.77
C ASP A 32 -22.11 -33.75 -16.40
N SER A 33 -21.86 -35.07 -16.36
CA SER A 33 -21.78 -35.84 -15.10
C SER A 33 -20.48 -35.62 -14.32
N PHE A 34 -19.40 -35.25 -15.02
CA PHE A 34 -18.04 -35.09 -14.45
C PHE A 34 -17.55 -36.32 -13.66
N ASP A 35 -18.06 -37.51 -13.99
CA ASP A 35 -17.59 -38.74 -13.39
C ASP A 35 -16.17 -39.06 -13.90
N SER A 36 -15.20 -39.03 -12.99
CA SER A 36 -13.80 -39.30 -13.34
C SER A 36 -13.58 -40.69 -13.94
N SER A 37 -14.45 -41.65 -13.65
CA SER A 37 -14.35 -43.00 -14.22
C SER A 37 -14.77 -43.04 -15.69
N LEU A 38 -15.76 -42.23 -16.08
CA LEU A 38 -16.30 -42.18 -17.43
C LEU A 38 -15.52 -41.23 -18.34
N LEU A 39 -14.86 -40.22 -17.76
CA LEU A 39 -14.16 -39.18 -18.51
C LEU A 39 -13.02 -39.75 -19.39
N GLU A 40 -12.30 -40.77 -18.91
CA GLU A 40 -11.26 -41.45 -19.69
C GLU A 40 -11.83 -42.15 -20.94
N CYS A 41 -13.12 -42.49 -20.91
CA CYS A 41 -13.80 -43.20 -21.98
C CYS A 41 -14.47 -42.30 -23.01
N VAL A 42 -14.43 -40.97 -22.83
CA VAL A 42 -15.19 -40.03 -23.68
C VAL A 42 -14.75 -40.09 -25.16
N LEU A 43 -13.47 -40.34 -25.42
CA LEU A 43 -12.94 -40.45 -26.78
C LEU A 43 -13.44 -41.70 -27.50
N PHE A 44 -13.72 -42.80 -26.77
CA PHE A 44 -14.34 -43.99 -27.36
C PHE A 44 -15.78 -43.71 -27.82
N GLN A 45 -16.50 -42.80 -27.14
CA GLN A 45 -17.84 -42.41 -27.57
C GLN A 45 -17.80 -41.52 -28.82
N LEU A 46 -16.77 -40.68 -28.96
CA LEU A 46 -16.54 -39.91 -30.19
C LEU A 46 -16.11 -40.81 -31.37
N ASP A 47 -15.44 -41.92 -31.10
CA ASP A 47 -15.01 -42.88 -32.13
C ASP A 47 -16.19 -43.56 -32.85
N LEU A 48 -17.38 -43.58 -32.25
CA LEU A 48 -18.62 -44.05 -32.90
C LEU A 48 -18.92 -43.30 -34.21
N TYR A 49 -18.45 -42.06 -34.36
CA TYR A 49 -18.57 -41.32 -35.60
C TYR A 49 -17.68 -41.88 -36.71
N ASN A 50 -16.50 -42.44 -36.38
CA ASN A 50 -15.66 -43.13 -37.35
C ASN A 50 -16.35 -44.38 -37.90
N ASP A 51 -17.03 -45.14 -37.04
CA ASP A 51 -17.84 -46.30 -37.44
C ASP A 51 -18.97 -45.88 -38.36
N ALA A 52 -19.73 -44.85 -37.98
CA ALA A 52 -20.84 -44.32 -38.78
C ALA A 52 -20.38 -43.85 -40.16
N ALA A 53 -19.26 -43.13 -40.23
CA ALA A 53 -18.67 -42.64 -41.48
C ALA A 53 -18.14 -43.79 -42.36
N SER A 54 -17.42 -44.74 -41.77
CA SER A 54 -16.92 -45.93 -42.47
C SER A 54 -18.08 -46.75 -43.05
N PHE A 55 -19.16 -46.90 -42.29
CA PHE A 55 -20.36 -47.60 -42.75
C PHE A 55 -21.08 -46.85 -43.87
N ALA A 56 -21.21 -45.52 -43.76
CA ALA A 56 -21.80 -44.68 -44.79
C ALA A 56 -21.05 -44.78 -46.14
N LEU A 57 -19.71 -44.78 -46.09
CA LEU A 57 -18.86 -44.85 -47.28
C LEU A 57 -18.72 -46.27 -47.84
N LYS A 58 -18.42 -47.27 -47.00
CA LYS A 58 -18.10 -48.64 -47.46
C LYS A 58 -19.33 -49.51 -47.69
N MET A 59 -20.32 -49.44 -46.79
CA MET A 59 -21.50 -50.30 -46.83
C MET A 59 -22.65 -49.63 -47.59
N PHE A 60 -23.08 -48.45 -47.16
CA PHE A 60 -24.20 -47.74 -47.82
C PHE A 60 -23.80 -47.10 -49.16
N LYS A 61 -22.53 -46.72 -49.31
CA LYS A 61 -22.00 -46.02 -50.50
C LYS A 61 -22.81 -44.76 -50.86
N LYS A 62 -23.15 -43.95 -49.84
CA LYS A 62 -23.94 -42.71 -50.01
C LYS A 62 -23.16 -41.52 -49.47
N GLN A 63 -22.85 -40.57 -50.35
CA GLN A 63 -22.10 -39.35 -50.00
C GLN A 63 -22.85 -38.49 -48.99
N PHE A 64 -24.12 -38.17 -49.25
CA PHE A 64 -24.91 -37.33 -48.35
C PHE A 64 -25.05 -37.86 -46.91
N LEU A 65 -24.93 -39.18 -46.70
CA LEU A 65 -24.88 -39.75 -45.33
C LEU A 65 -23.56 -39.42 -44.63
N TYR A 66 -22.45 -39.44 -45.38
CA TYR A 66 -21.16 -39.01 -44.86
C TYR A 66 -21.17 -37.50 -44.60
N ASP A 67 -21.72 -36.70 -45.51
CA ASP A 67 -21.83 -35.24 -45.36
C ASP A 67 -22.64 -34.87 -44.09
N GLU A 68 -23.73 -35.59 -43.80
CA GLU A 68 -24.52 -35.44 -42.56
C GLU A 68 -23.68 -35.78 -41.31
N VAL A 69 -22.94 -36.89 -41.33
CA VAL A 69 -22.07 -37.31 -40.21
C VAL A 69 -20.93 -36.32 -39.98
N GLU A 70 -20.31 -35.84 -41.05
CA GLU A 70 -19.22 -34.86 -40.98
C GLU A 70 -19.71 -33.52 -40.40
N ALA A 71 -20.87 -33.03 -40.88
CA ALA A 71 -21.47 -31.81 -40.35
C ALA A 71 -21.80 -31.93 -38.85
N GLU A 72 -22.33 -33.09 -38.43
CA GLU A 72 -22.63 -33.37 -37.03
C GLU A 72 -21.36 -33.39 -36.17
N VAL A 73 -20.32 -34.10 -36.63
CA VAL A 73 -19.03 -34.17 -35.93
C VAL A 73 -18.42 -32.81 -35.74
N ASN A 74 -18.43 -31.94 -36.75
CA ASN A 74 -17.86 -30.60 -36.63
C ASN A 74 -18.53 -29.80 -35.49
N LEU A 75 -19.86 -29.81 -35.42
CA LEU A 75 -20.60 -29.13 -34.35
C LEU A 75 -20.36 -29.75 -32.97
N CYS A 76 -20.45 -31.07 -32.88
CA CYS A 76 -20.26 -31.80 -31.62
C CYS A 76 -18.82 -31.68 -31.11
N PHE A 77 -17.83 -31.71 -32.00
CA PHE A 77 -16.43 -31.58 -31.61
C PHE A 77 -16.10 -30.18 -31.09
N ASP A 78 -16.63 -29.12 -31.71
CA ASP A 78 -16.48 -27.76 -31.20
C ASP A 78 -17.08 -27.60 -29.79
N GLN A 79 -18.27 -28.17 -29.56
CA GLN A 79 -18.91 -28.18 -28.25
C GLN A 79 -18.12 -29.03 -27.23
N PHE A 80 -17.60 -30.18 -27.65
CA PHE A 80 -16.75 -31.05 -26.84
C PHE A 80 -15.52 -30.30 -26.34
N ILE A 81 -14.77 -29.64 -27.24
CA ILE A 81 -13.57 -28.88 -26.87
C ILE A 81 -13.93 -27.70 -25.96
N TYR A 82 -15.05 -27.00 -26.21
CA TYR A 82 -15.53 -25.92 -25.33
C TYR A 82 -15.79 -26.43 -23.91
N LYS A 83 -16.65 -27.45 -23.77
CA LYS A 83 -17.06 -27.99 -22.46
C LYS A 83 -15.88 -28.62 -21.71
N LEU A 84 -15.04 -29.39 -22.41
CA LEU A 84 -13.86 -30.02 -21.80
C LEU A 84 -12.87 -28.96 -21.30
N SER A 85 -12.60 -27.92 -22.09
CA SER A 85 -11.66 -26.86 -21.68
C SER A 85 -12.18 -26.07 -20.48
N GLU A 86 -13.48 -25.78 -20.44
CA GLU A 86 -14.12 -25.10 -19.30
C GLU A 86 -14.05 -25.93 -18.02
N ALA A 87 -14.30 -27.24 -18.14
CA ALA A 87 -14.19 -28.19 -17.04
C ALA A 87 -12.77 -28.31 -16.49
N VAL A 88 -11.79 -28.47 -17.38
CA VAL A 88 -10.35 -28.53 -17.06
C VAL A 88 -9.94 -27.26 -16.32
N PHE A 89 -10.24 -26.09 -16.89
CA PHE A 89 -9.88 -24.81 -16.27
C PHE A 89 -10.50 -24.67 -14.89
N THR A 90 -11.79 -24.98 -14.75
CA THR A 90 -12.52 -24.89 -13.48
C THR A 90 -11.93 -25.82 -12.42
N HIS A 91 -11.62 -27.06 -12.79
CA HIS A 91 -11.04 -28.05 -11.88
C HIS A 91 -9.66 -27.58 -11.36
N TYR A 92 -8.74 -27.23 -12.26
CA TYR A 92 -7.40 -26.79 -11.87
C TYR A 92 -7.41 -25.45 -11.13
N LYS A 93 -8.37 -24.56 -11.44
CA LYS A 93 -8.57 -23.32 -10.68
C LYS A 93 -9.01 -23.60 -9.24
N GLN A 94 -10.01 -24.48 -9.06
CA GLN A 94 -10.48 -24.89 -7.73
C GLN A 94 -9.38 -25.61 -6.94
N LEU A 95 -8.57 -26.43 -7.62
CA LEU A 95 -7.44 -27.12 -7.02
C LEU A 95 -6.38 -26.12 -6.51
N ALA A 96 -5.97 -25.18 -7.36
CA ALA A 96 -5.02 -24.13 -6.99
C ALA A 96 -5.51 -23.29 -5.81
N ALA A 97 -6.76 -22.83 -5.85
CA ALA A 97 -7.38 -22.07 -4.76
C ALA A 97 -7.46 -22.89 -3.46
N THR A 98 -7.78 -24.19 -3.54
CA THR A 98 -7.83 -25.08 -2.36
C THR A 98 -6.44 -25.34 -1.78
N MET A 99 -5.40 -25.43 -2.62
CA MET A 99 -4.01 -25.58 -2.18
C MET A 99 -3.54 -24.36 -1.40
N LEU A 100 -3.85 -23.15 -1.89
CA LEU A 100 -3.45 -21.88 -1.27
C LEU A 100 -4.36 -21.44 -0.11
N LEU A 101 -5.58 -21.98 0.00
CA LEU A 101 -6.45 -21.67 1.12
C LEU A 101 -5.82 -22.14 2.44
N ASP A 102 -5.83 -21.26 3.43
CA ASP A 102 -5.32 -21.51 4.76
C ASP A 102 -5.99 -22.74 5.39
N LYS A 103 -5.15 -23.62 5.95
CA LYS A 103 -5.58 -24.92 6.46
C LYS A 103 -6.24 -24.79 7.82
N GLU A 104 -5.78 -23.85 8.65
CA GLU A 104 -6.36 -23.56 9.96
C GLU A 104 -7.76 -22.99 9.79
N PHE A 105 -7.91 -21.94 8.97
CA PHE A 105 -9.22 -21.38 8.62
C PHE A 105 -10.18 -22.43 8.05
N LYS A 106 -9.69 -23.30 7.15
CA LYS A 106 -10.52 -24.36 6.58
C LYS A 106 -10.98 -25.36 7.65
N SER A 107 -10.09 -25.74 8.57
CA SER A 107 -10.40 -26.61 9.71
C SER A 107 -11.49 -25.99 10.60
N ASP A 108 -11.35 -24.72 10.96
CA ASP A 108 -12.32 -24.01 11.79
C ASP A 108 -13.69 -23.90 11.12
N CYS A 109 -13.71 -23.66 9.81
CA CYS A 109 -14.96 -23.60 9.04
C CYS A 109 -15.71 -24.94 9.09
N THR A 110 -15.03 -26.09 9.11
CA THR A 110 -15.70 -27.40 9.09
C THR A 110 -16.66 -27.64 10.25
N GLN A 111 -16.51 -26.90 11.35
CA GLN A 111 -17.42 -26.93 12.50
C GLN A 111 -18.80 -26.33 12.17
N TYR A 112 -18.88 -25.42 11.20
CA TYR A 112 -20.09 -24.67 10.85
C TYR A 112 -20.57 -24.95 9.41
N PHE A 113 -19.66 -25.03 8.45
CA PHE A 113 -19.94 -25.30 7.05
C PHE A 113 -18.74 -25.90 6.32
N THR A 114 -18.99 -26.77 5.35
CA THR A 114 -17.91 -27.40 4.57
C THR A 114 -17.55 -26.57 3.34
N ILE A 115 -16.31 -26.08 3.28
CA ILE A 115 -15.75 -25.54 2.04
C ILE A 115 -15.48 -26.71 1.09
N ARG A 116 -16.31 -26.83 0.05
CA ARG A 116 -16.22 -27.93 -0.92
C ARG A 116 -14.88 -27.89 -1.65
N THR A 117 -14.15 -29.01 -1.56
CA THR A 117 -12.97 -29.26 -2.37
C THR A 117 -13.36 -29.90 -3.70
N PRO A 118 -12.62 -29.64 -4.79
CA PRO A 118 -12.85 -30.34 -6.05
C PRO A 118 -12.67 -31.85 -5.84
N SER A 119 -13.50 -32.66 -6.49
CA SER A 119 -13.30 -34.11 -6.58
C SER A 119 -12.02 -34.40 -7.38
N ALA A 120 -11.35 -35.52 -7.09
CA ALA A 120 -10.22 -35.95 -7.89
C ALA A 120 -10.71 -36.41 -9.27
N VAL A 121 -10.40 -35.64 -10.32
CA VAL A 121 -10.77 -35.93 -11.70
C VAL A 121 -9.51 -36.16 -12.53
N LYS A 122 -9.50 -37.24 -13.32
CA LYS A 122 -8.36 -37.64 -14.15
C LYS A 122 -8.44 -37.03 -15.54
N PHE A 123 -8.01 -35.77 -15.69
CA PHE A 123 -7.91 -35.12 -17.00
C PHE A 123 -6.64 -35.49 -17.78
N GLU A 124 -5.62 -36.04 -17.12
CA GLU A 124 -4.27 -36.20 -17.71
C GLU A 124 -4.24 -36.99 -19.02
N THR A 125 -5.00 -38.09 -19.09
CA THR A 125 -5.06 -38.96 -20.26
C THR A 125 -5.61 -38.25 -21.48
N LEU A 126 -6.63 -37.40 -21.29
CA LEU A 126 -7.21 -36.56 -22.34
C LEU A 126 -6.28 -35.42 -22.72
N LEU A 127 -5.69 -34.74 -21.73
CA LEU A 127 -4.79 -33.62 -21.97
C LEU A 127 -3.53 -34.06 -22.72
N ARG A 128 -3.03 -35.29 -22.51
CA ARG A 128 -1.84 -35.80 -23.21
C ARG A 128 -2.09 -36.25 -24.67
N GLN A 129 -3.33 -36.26 -25.15
CA GLN A 129 -3.63 -36.70 -26.52
C GLN A 129 -3.12 -35.70 -27.57
N ARG A 130 -2.22 -36.18 -28.44
CA ARG A 130 -1.62 -35.41 -29.55
C ARG A 130 -2.15 -35.79 -30.93
N HIS A 131 -2.76 -36.97 -31.07
CA HIS A 131 -3.15 -37.53 -32.37
C HIS A 131 -4.45 -38.36 -32.29
N PHE A 132 -5.56 -37.71 -31.94
CA PHE A 132 -6.87 -38.37 -31.98
C PHE A 132 -7.37 -38.50 -33.42
N GLN A 133 -7.68 -39.72 -33.86
CA GLN A 133 -8.14 -39.98 -35.23
C GLN A 133 -9.65 -39.83 -35.31
N LEU A 134 -10.13 -38.85 -36.08
CA LEU A 134 -11.56 -38.60 -36.26
C LEU A 134 -11.87 -38.20 -37.70
N LEU A 135 -12.73 -38.98 -38.36
CA LEU A 135 -13.10 -38.86 -39.77
C LEU A 135 -11.89 -38.77 -40.71
N GLY A 136 -10.81 -39.49 -40.41
CA GLY A 136 -9.55 -39.48 -41.16
C GLY A 136 -8.62 -38.30 -40.86
N ARG A 137 -9.01 -37.40 -39.93
CA ARG A 137 -8.17 -36.30 -39.45
C ARG A 137 -7.39 -36.74 -38.21
N SER A 138 -6.12 -36.34 -38.11
CA SER A 138 -5.34 -36.45 -36.89
C SER A 138 -5.44 -35.14 -36.10
N ILE A 139 -6.14 -35.16 -34.97
CA ILE A 139 -6.44 -33.97 -34.16
C ILE A 139 -5.54 -33.93 -32.92
N ASP A 140 -4.86 -32.79 -32.72
CA ASP A 140 -4.09 -32.51 -31.49
C ASP A 140 -4.99 -31.85 -30.44
N LEU A 141 -5.56 -32.68 -29.56
CA LEU A 141 -6.42 -32.21 -28.47
C LEU A 141 -5.67 -31.31 -27.49
N ASN A 142 -4.42 -31.65 -27.15
CA ASN A 142 -3.61 -30.83 -26.25
C ASN A 142 -3.47 -29.39 -26.77
N ARG A 143 -3.18 -29.23 -28.07
CA ARG A 143 -3.04 -27.91 -28.68
C ARG A 143 -4.35 -27.11 -28.63
N LEU A 144 -5.47 -27.73 -29.00
CA LEU A 144 -6.78 -27.05 -29.00
C LEU A 144 -7.22 -26.63 -27.59
N ILE A 145 -7.01 -27.50 -26.61
CA ILE A 145 -7.31 -27.19 -25.20
C ILE A 145 -6.37 -26.09 -24.70
N SER A 146 -5.06 -26.17 -24.97
CA SER A 146 -4.08 -25.14 -24.57
C SER A 146 -4.47 -23.75 -25.07
N GLN A 147 -4.91 -23.62 -26.33
CA GLN A 147 -5.35 -22.35 -26.90
C GLN A 147 -6.53 -21.74 -26.13
N ARG A 148 -7.52 -22.55 -25.76
CA ARG A 148 -8.66 -22.09 -24.95
C ARG A 148 -8.26 -21.77 -23.53
N ILE A 149 -7.39 -22.58 -22.93
CA ILE A 149 -6.88 -22.36 -21.57
C ILE A 149 -6.08 -21.04 -21.47
N ASN A 150 -5.24 -20.72 -22.46
CA ASN A 150 -4.56 -19.41 -22.52
C ASN A 150 -5.59 -18.25 -22.48
N SER A 151 -6.66 -18.36 -23.27
CA SER A 151 -7.74 -17.36 -23.29
C SER A 151 -8.48 -17.27 -21.94
N CYS A 152 -8.69 -18.40 -21.26
CA CYS A 152 -9.32 -18.45 -19.93
C CYS A 152 -8.44 -17.81 -18.85
N ILE A 153 -7.12 -18.07 -18.87
CA ILE A 153 -6.16 -17.48 -17.94
C ILE A 153 -6.10 -15.96 -18.16
N LEU A 154 -5.94 -15.51 -19.41
CA LEU A 154 -5.92 -14.08 -19.75
C LEU A 154 -7.19 -13.38 -19.27
N ARG A 155 -8.37 -13.94 -19.56
CA ARG A 155 -9.66 -13.43 -19.07
C ARG A 155 -9.74 -13.37 -17.55
N SER A 156 -9.17 -14.35 -16.84
CA SER A 156 -9.15 -14.37 -15.38
C SER A 156 -8.23 -13.28 -14.81
N LEU A 157 -7.08 -13.03 -15.43
CA LEU A 157 -6.16 -11.96 -15.06
C LEU A 157 -6.77 -10.58 -15.34
N GLU A 158 -7.37 -10.38 -16.51
CA GLU A 158 -8.08 -9.14 -16.85
C GLU A 158 -9.21 -8.84 -15.87
N ASN A 159 -9.97 -9.86 -15.48
CA ASN A 159 -11.04 -9.73 -14.50
C ASN A 159 -10.48 -9.35 -13.12
N ALA A 160 -9.38 -9.95 -12.67
CA ALA A 160 -8.76 -9.63 -11.40
C ALA A 160 -8.31 -8.16 -11.34
N ILE A 161 -7.66 -7.67 -12.40
CA ILE A 161 -7.21 -6.27 -12.49
C ILE A 161 -8.39 -5.30 -12.57
N THR A 162 -9.40 -5.60 -13.41
CA THR A 162 -10.60 -4.76 -13.55
C THR A 162 -11.39 -4.68 -12.24
N LYS A 163 -11.41 -5.77 -11.47
CA LYS A 163 -12.06 -5.78 -10.15
C LYS A 163 -11.29 -4.94 -9.12
N PHE A 164 -9.96 -4.93 -9.19
CA PHE A 164 -9.15 -4.02 -8.38
C PHE A 164 -9.42 -2.55 -8.73
N GLU A 165 -9.53 -2.22 -10.01
CA GLU A 165 -9.87 -0.86 -10.49
C GLU A 165 -11.26 -0.39 -10.02
N SER A 166 -12.19 -1.31 -9.75
CA SER A 166 -13.51 -0.99 -9.20
C SER A 166 -13.55 -0.86 -7.67
N GLU A 167 -12.43 -1.04 -6.99
CA GLU A 167 -12.36 -1.10 -5.53
C GLU A 167 -11.27 -0.17 -4.98
N GLY A 168 -11.30 0.07 -3.66
CA GLY A 168 -10.29 0.89 -3.00
C GLY A 168 -8.94 0.18 -2.83
N LEU A 169 -7.92 0.94 -2.44
CA LEU A 169 -6.53 0.45 -2.33
C LEU A 169 -6.37 -0.84 -1.49
N TYR A 170 -7.20 -1.07 -0.46
CA TYR A 170 -7.15 -2.29 0.37
C TYR A 170 -7.35 -3.58 -0.45
N PHE A 171 -8.06 -3.49 -1.57
CA PHE A 171 -8.38 -4.63 -2.42
C PHE A 171 -7.15 -5.19 -3.13
N ILE A 172 -6.00 -4.51 -3.06
CA ILE A 172 -4.73 -5.02 -3.58
C ILE A 172 -4.34 -6.38 -2.97
N ILE A 173 -4.76 -6.66 -1.72
CA ILE A 173 -4.56 -7.97 -1.08
C ILE A 173 -5.35 -9.06 -1.80
N VAL A 174 -6.59 -8.76 -2.19
CA VAL A 174 -7.42 -9.70 -2.95
C VAL A 174 -6.83 -9.91 -4.34
N LEU A 175 -6.34 -8.84 -4.97
CA LEU A 175 -5.66 -8.91 -6.27
C LEU A 175 -4.46 -9.86 -6.19
N ASP A 176 -3.58 -9.71 -5.20
CA ASP A 176 -2.43 -10.60 -5.02
C ASP A 176 -2.84 -12.07 -4.86
N ASN A 177 -3.85 -12.34 -4.02
CA ASN A 177 -4.39 -13.69 -3.86
C ASN A 177 -4.96 -14.26 -5.18
N LEU A 178 -5.68 -13.45 -5.97
CA LEU A 178 -6.17 -13.86 -7.28
C LEU A 178 -5.02 -14.14 -8.26
N LEU A 179 -3.97 -13.32 -8.26
CA LEU A 179 -2.81 -13.50 -9.12
C LEU A 179 -2.03 -14.76 -8.73
N GLU A 180 -1.83 -15.03 -7.44
CA GLU A 180 -1.17 -16.26 -6.98
C GLU A 180 -1.97 -17.52 -7.31
N VAL A 181 -3.30 -17.48 -7.16
CA VAL A 181 -4.18 -18.58 -7.58
C VAL A 181 -4.10 -18.80 -9.08
N ASN A 182 -4.08 -17.74 -9.89
CA ASN A 182 -3.88 -17.85 -11.33
C ASN A 182 -2.50 -18.40 -11.70
N ARG A 183 -1.44 -17.97 -11.01
CA ARG A 183 -0.07 -18.45 -11.22
C ARG A 183 0.08 -19.94 -10.88
N LEU A 184 -0.50 -20.38 -9.76
CA LEU A 184 -0.50 -21.80 -9.41
C LEU A 184 -1.38 -22.63 -10.37
N CYS A 185 -2.54 -22.11 -10.78
CA CYS A 185 -3.40 -22.75 -11.76
C CYS A 185 -2.67 -22.96 -13.09
N HIS A 186 -1.98 -21.92 -13.59
CA HIS A 186 -1.13 -21.99 -14.78
C HIS A 186 -0.03 -23.05 -14.61
N ARG A 187 0.67 -23.07 -13.48
CA ARG A 187 1.72 -24.07 -13.19
C ARG A 187 1.20 -25.50 -13.24
N LEU A 188 0.07 -25.78 -12.59
CA LEU A 188 -0.53 -27.12 -12.58
C LEU A 188 -1.01 -27.55 -13.98
N LEU A 189 -1.54 -26.60 -14.77
CA LEU A 189 -1.96 -26.87 -16.15
C LEU A 189 -0.75 -27.13 -17.06
N ASN A 190 0.36 -26.44 -16.84
CA ASN A 190 1.60 -26.55 -17.63
C ASN A 190 2.31 -27.91 -17.47
N GLU A 191 1.96 -28.70 -16.45
CA GLU A 191 2.46 -30.07 -16.30
C GLU A 191 1.96 -30.99 -17.42
N ASN A 192 0.75 -30.72 -17.93
CA ASN A 192 0.09 -31.57 -18.93
C ASN A 192 -0.13 -30.86 -20.28
N LEU A 193 -0.22 -29.53 -20.31
CA LEU A 193 -0.42 -28.73 -21.51
C LEU A 193 0.91 -28.15 -21.99
N GLY A 194 1.33 -28.52 -23.20
CA GLY A 194 2.64 -28.14 -23.73
C GLY A 194 2.67 -26.80 -24.49
N SER A 195 1.50 -26.20 -24.74
CA SER A 195 1.37 -25.02 -25.60
C SER A 195 0.79 -23.81 -24.85
N LEU A 196 1.03 -23.72 -23.54
CA LEU A 196 0.66 -22.56 -22.74
C LEU A 196 1.68 -21.43 -22.91
N ALA A 197 1.19 -20.19 -22.99
CA ALA A 197 2.06 -19.02 -22.98
C ALA A 197 2.71 -18.85 -21.59
N ASN A 198 3.82 -18.11 -21.50
CA ASN A 198 4.40 -17.77 -20.20
C ASN A 198 3.39 -16.96 -19.38
N PHE A 199 3.29 -17.27 -18.08
CA PHE A 199 2.39 -16.58 -17.17
C PHE A 199 2.68 -15.07 -17.13
N ASP A 200 3.96 -14.68 -17.09
CA ASP A 200 4.34 -13.28 -16.97
C ASP A 200 3.95 -12.48 -18.23
N ASP A 201 4.05 -13.09 -19.42
CA ASP A 201 3.59 -12.47 -20.68
C ASP A 201 2.08 -12.22 -20.65
N LEU A 202 1.30 -13.23 -20.23
CA LEU A 202 -0.16 -13.12 -20.08
C LEU A 202 -0.53 -12.06 -19.04
N PHE A 203 0.22 -11.96 -17.95
CA PHE A 203 0.03 -10.95 -16.92
C PHE A 203 0.34 -9.54 -17.43
N PHE A 204 1.46 -9.34 -18.14
CA PHE A 204 1.81 -8.05 -18.71
C PHE A 204 0.82 -7.61 -19.79
N GLU A 205 0.28 -8.54 -20.58
CA GLU A 205 -0.80 -8.26 -21.53
C GLU A 205 -2.06 -7.77 -20.80
N ALA A 206 -2.55 -8.52 -19.79
CA ALA A 206 -3.73 -8.13 -19.00
C ALA A 206 -3.54 -6.79 -18.26
N ASN A 207 -2.32 -6.52 -17.78
CA ASN A 207 -1.93 -5.28 -17.10
C ASN A 207 -1.63 -4.13 -18.08
N ARG A 208 -1.67 -4.38 -19.41
CA ARG A 208 -1.30 -3.43 -20.48
C ARG A 208 0.11 -2.86 -20.35
N GLN A 209 1.04 -3.63 -19.79
CA GLN A 209 2.43 -3.23 -19.55
C GLN A 209 3.38 -3.64 -20.69
N VAL A 210 2.88 -4.30 -21.73
CA VAL A 210 3.69 -4.66 -22.92
C VAL A 210 4.07 -3.43 -23.74
N SER A 211 3.13 -2.50 -23.92
CA SER A 211 3.31 -1.30 -24.75
C SER A 211 3.45 -0.01 -23.93
N SER A 212 3.27 -0.07 -22.61
CA SER A 212 3.31 1.08 -21.71
C SER A 212 4.31 0.85 -20.58
N GLN A 213 4.94 1.93 -20.11
CA GLN A 213 5.92 1.85 -19.01
C GLN A 213 5.27 1.48 -17.67
N ASN A 214 4.05 1.97 -17.43
CA ASN A 214 3.30 1.74 -16.20
C ASN A 214 1.99 1.03 -16.54
N GLY A 215 1.81 -0.17 -15.97
CA GLY A 215 0.58 -0.93 -16.16
C GLY A 215 -0.62 -0.37 -15.38
N ARG A 216 -1.80 -0.92 -15.66
CA ARG A 216 -3.09 -0.58 -15.04
C ARG A 216 -3.04 -0.55 -13.52
N ILE A 217 -2.40 -1.55 -12.89
CA ILE A 217 -2.28 -1.64 -11.44
C ILE A 217 -1.56 -0.42 -10.85
N THR A 218 -0.47 0.02 -11.49
CA THR A 218 0.33 1.17 -11.02
C THR A 218 -0.47 2.47 -11.12
N LEU A 219 -1.19 2.65 -12.23
CA LEU A 219 -2.04 3.82 -12.45
C LEU A 219 -3.21 3.89 -11.46
N HIS A 220 -3.86 2.75 -11.19
CA HIS A 220 -4.95 2.70 -10.20
C HIS A 220 -4.46 3.02 -8.79
N ILE A 221 -3.32 2.44 -8.38
CA ILE A 221 -2.70 2.76 -7.09
C ILE A 221 -2.45 4.27 -7.01
N TYR A 222 -1.84 4.88 -8.02
CA TYR A 222 -1.57 6.31 -8.01
C TYR A 222 -2.85 7.17 -7.89
N SER A 223 -3.92 6.82 -8.60
CA SER A 223 -5.21 7.52 -8.49
C SER A 223 -5.78 7.38 -7.08
N GLU A 224 -5.88 6.17 -6.54
CA GLU A 224 -6.40 5.92 -5.19
C GLU A 224 -5.58 6.63 -4.09
N LEU A 225 -4.27 6.77 -4.26
CA LEU A 225 -3.42 7.52 -3.35
C LEU A 225 -3.80 9.00 -3.30
N ASN A 226 -3.91 9.64 -4.46
CA ASN A 226 -4.18 11.08 -4.56
C ASN A 226 -5.64 11.44 -4.29
N ASP A 227 -6.58 10.59 -4.71
CA ASP A 227 -8.01 10.88 -4.70
C ASP A 227 -8.71 10.42 -3.42
N ASP A 228 -8.23 9.36 -2.75
CA ASP A 228 -8.83 8.83 -1.52
C ASP A 228 -7.84 8.79 -0.33
N LEU A 229 -6.68 8.13 -0.45
CA LEU A 229 -5.81 7.86 0.70
C LEU A 229 -5.32 9.14 1.39
N PHE A 230 -4.59 10.01 0.67
CA PHE A 230 -4.02 11.21 1.27
C PHE A 230 -5.07 12.18 1.83
N PRO A 231 -6.18 12.47 1.13
CA PRO A 231 -7.18 13.39 1.65
C PRO A 231 -8.11 12.80 2.70
N ASN A 232 -8.33 11.48 2.77
CA ASN A 232 -9.37 10.89 3.62
C ASN A 232 -8.88 9.92 4.71
N PHE A 233 -7.60 9.54 4.76
CA PHE A 233 -7.07 8.63 5.78
C PHE A 233 -6.23 9.32 6.87
N CYS A 234 -6.33 8.81 8.09
CA CYS A 234 -5.58 9.23 9.26
C CYS A 234 -4.44 8.23 9.50
N TYR A 235 -3.19 8.69 9.40
CA TYR A 235 -2.04 7.86 9.77
C TYR A 235 -1.92 7.77 11.30
N ASN A 236 -1.58 6.60 11.82
CA ASN A 236 -1.24 6.39 13.23
C ASN A 236 0.20 5.85 13.31
N THR A 237 1.07 6.61 13.96
CA THR A 237 2.51 6.36 14.06
C THR A 237 2.81 5.13 14.92
N THR A 238 2.02 4.90 15.97
CA THR A 238 2.18 3.78 16.90
C THR A 238 1.86 2.45 16.23
N THR A 239 0.73 2.38 15.52
CA THR A 239 0.31 1.15 14.82
C THR A 239 0.91 1.02 13.42
N LYS A 240 1.48 2.11 12.88
CA LYS A 240 1.98 2.25 11.50
C LYS A 240 0.90 1.91 10.46
N ARG A 241 -0.33 2.36 10.72
CA ARG A 241 -1.50 2.10 9.88
C ARG A 241 -2.21 3.40 9.53
N PHE A 242 -2.67 3.48 8.28
CA PHE A 242 -3.68 4.43 7.85
C PHE A 242 -5.05 3.84 8.15
N VAL A 243 -5.91 4.60 8.81
CA VAL A 243 -7.31 4.26 9.03
C VAL A 243 -8.19 5.33 8.41
N ARG A 244 -9.38 4.97 7.94
CA ARG A 244 -10.25 5.97 7.32
C ARG A 244 -10.68 7.01 8.35
N GLY A 245 -10.58 8.29 7.98
CA GLY A 245 -11.03 9.39 8.82
C GLY A 245 -12.54 9.32 9.06
N LYS A 246 -13.00 9.94 10.15
CA LYS A 246 -14.44 10.03 10.46
C LYS A 246 -15.21 10.91 9.48
N VAL A 247 -14.50 11.82 8.82
CA VAL A 247 -15.02 12.76 7.83
C VAL A 247 -14.22 12.58 6.54
N ASN A 248 -14.93 12.46 5.41
CA ASN A 248 -14.32 12.50 4.09
C ASN A 248 -14.18 13.96 3.65
N TYR A 249 -12.95 14.39 3.38
CA TYR A 249 -12.64 15.76 2.95
C TYR A 249 -12.74 15.90 1.43
N ARG A 250 -12.42 14.82 0.72
CA ARG A 250 -12.64 14.69 -0.71
C ARG A 250 -13.63 13.56 -0.94
N ASN A 251 -14.57 13.76 -1.86
CA ASN A 251 -15.43 12.68 -2.29
C ASN A 251 -14.55 11.54 -2.83
N PRO A 252 -14.77 10.30 -2.36
CA PRO A 252 -14.09 9.15 -2.93
C PRO A 252 -14.31 9.11 -4.44
N PRO A 253 -13.34 8.59 -5.22
CA PRO A 253 -13.50 8.46 -6.65
C PRO A 253 -14.77 7.64 -6.96
N ASP A 254 -15.48 8.00 -8.03
CA ASP A 254 -16.62 7.20 -8.50
C ASP A 254 -16.07 5.89 -9.05
N ARG A 255 -16.19 4.84 -8.24
CA ARG A 255 -15.72 3.51 -8.60
C ARG A 255 -16.78 2.84 -9.47
N GLY A 256 -16.38 2.50 -10.70
CA GLY A 256 -17.23 1.73 -11.61
C GLY A 256 -17.68 0.41 -10.96
N ARG A 257 -18.78 -0.19 -11.47
CA ARG A 257 -19.26 -1.45 -10.90
C ARG A 257 -18.28 -2.59 -11.19
N PRO A 258 -18.03 -3.48 -10.22
CA PRO A 258 -17.19 -4.65 -10.46
C PRO A 258 -17.80 -5.54 -11.54
N PRO A 259 -16.98 -6.14 -12.42
CA PRO A 259 -17.46 -7.05 -13.45
C PRO A 259 -18.13 -8.27 -12.82
N THR A 260 -19.29 -8.66 -13.34
CA THR A 260 -19.95 -9.92 -12.94
C THR A 260 -19.43 -11.05 -13.82
N VAL A 261 -18.67 -11.97 -13.23
CA VAL A 261 -18.09 -13.12 -13.93
C VAL A 261 -18.45 -14.45 -13.29
N ALA A 262 -18.31 -15.53 -14.06
CA ALA A 262 -18.42 -16.88 -13.54
C ALA A 262 -17.31 -17.16 -12.51
N ALA A 263 -17.62 -17.98 -11.50
CA ALA A 263 -16.71 -18.24 -10.38
C ALA A 263 -15.36 -18.85 -10.81
N GLN A 264 -15.31 -19.55 -11.95
CA GLN A 264 -14.07 -20.11 -12.52
C GLN A 264 -13.02 -19.05 -12.89
N TYR A 265 -13.44 -17.81 -13.18
CA TYR A 265 -12.53 -16.69 -13.48
C TYR A 265 -12.09 -15.91 -12.23
N GLU A 266 -12.54 -16.32 -11.04
CA GLU A 266 -12.09 -15.83 -9.73
C GLU A 266 -11.32 -16.94 -8.99
N PHE A 267 -11.80 -17.37 -7.82
CA PHE A 267 -11.20 -18.43 -7.00
C PHE A 267 -11.74 -19.84 -7.32
N GLY A 268 -12.49 -20.01 -8.41
CA GLY A 268 -12.90 -21.32 -8.92
C GLY A 268 -14.32 -21.75 -8.54
N SER A 269 -14.82 -21.38 -7.36
CA SER A 269 -16.17 -21.73 -6.90
C SER A 269 -16.76 -20.65 -6.00
N LYS A 270 -18.09 -20.62 -5.86
CA LYS A 270 -18.76 -19.63 -4.99
C LYS A 270 -18.32 -19.74 -3.52
N SER A 271 -18.08 -20.95 -3.02
CA SER A 271 -17.60 -21.17 -1.65
C SER A 271 -16.15 -20.71 -1.46
N LEU A 272 -15.29 -20.95 -2.45
CA LEU A 272 -13.90 -20.48 -2.41
C LEU A 272 -13.84 -18.96 -2.53
N ASN A 273 -14.66 -18.35 -3.40
CA ASN A 273 -14.80 -16.91 -3.48
C ASN A 273 -15.15 -16.33 -2.11
N ALA A 274 -16.22 -16.81 -1.47
CA ALA A 274 -16.62 -16.34 -0.15
C ALA A 274 -15.50 -16.50 0.90
N ALA A 275 -14.79 -17.62 0.89
CA ALA A 275 -13.67 -17.88 1.81
C ALA A 275 -12.53 -16.85 1.64
N PHE A 276 -12.03 -16.66 0.43
CA PHE A 276 -10.94 -15.72 0.16
C PHE A 276 -11.37 -14.26 0.40
N TYR A 277 -12.60 -13.89 0.05
CA TYR A 277 -13.13 -12.56 0.35
C TYR A 277 -13.20 -12.32 1.86
N ASN A 278 -13.74 -13.26 2.63
CA ASN A 278 -13.83 -13.12 4.09
C ASN A 278 -12.45 -12.99 4.75
N LEU A 279 -11.47 -13.81 4.33
CA LEU A 279 -10.09 -13.68 4.81
C LEU A 279 -9.50 -12.31 4.48
N SER A 280 -9.75 -11.82 3.27
CA SER A 280 -9.23 -10.53 2.82
C SER A 280 -9.93 -9.33 3.46
N MET A 281 -11.19 -9.48 3.91
CA MET A 281 -11.93 -8.41 4.59
C MET A 281 -11.28 -7.96 5.89
N MET A 282 -10.46 -8.81 6.54
CA MET A 282 -9.67 -8.43 7.71
C MET A 282 -8.68 -7.28 7.42
N TYR A 283 -8.32 -7.07 6.15
CA TYR A 283 -7.42 -6.02 5.69
C TYR A 283 -8.16 -4.76 5.18
N SER A 284 -9.50 -4.78 5.10
CA SER A 284 -10.28 -3.66 4.55
C SER A 284 -10.30 -2.41 5.44
N GLY A 285 -10.12 -2.57 6.75
CA GLY A 285 -10.24 -1.50 7.72
C GLY A 285 -9.03 -0.58 7.85
N PHE A 286 -7.91 -0.90 7.20
CA PHE A 286 -6.67 -0.11 7.31
C PHE A 286 -5.74 -0.31 6.10
N ILE A 287 -4.80 0.60 5.89
CA ILE A 287 -3.64 0.40 4.99
C ILE A 287 -2.36 0.38 5.84
N GLY A 288 -1.46 -0.56 5.59
CA GLY A 288 -0.28 -0.79 6.43
C GLY A 288 0.71 -1.76 5.78
N ILE A 289 1.66 -2.31 6.55
CA ILE A 289 2.76 -3.12 5.99
C ILE A 289 2.32 -4.28 5.06
N PRO A 290 1.22 -5.03 5.29
CA PRO A 290 0.80 -6.06 4.34
C PRO A 290 0.47 -5.48 2.96
N HIS A 291 -0.14 -4.30 2.92
CA HIS A 291 -0.48 -3.60 1.69
C HIS A 291 0.77 -3.06 1.00
N PHE A 292 1.68 -2.42 1.76
CA PHE A 292 2.92 -1.87 1.19
C PHE A 292 3.80 -2.95 0.55
N ARG A 293 3.88 -4.13 1.15
CA ARG A 293 4.61 -5.28 0.58
C ARG A 293 4.01 -5.72 -0.76
N VAL A 294 2.68 -5.88 -0.82
CA VAL A 294 1.99 -6.25 -2.06
C VAL A 294 2.12 -5.15 -3.12
N ILE A 295 2.02 -3.88 -2.74
CA ILE A 295 2.25 -2.74 -3.64
C ILE A 295 3.66 -2.86 -4.24
N ALA A 296 4.70 -3.00 -3.40
CA ALA A 296 6.09 -3.11 -3.85
C ALA A 296 6.32 -4.31 -4.78
N LYS A 297 5.76 -5.48 -4.43
CA LYS A 297 5.83 -6.71 -5.22
C LYS A 297 5.20 -6.57 -6.61
N LEU A 298 4.01 -5.97 -6.70
CA LEU A 298 3.25 -5.92 -7.97
C LEU A 298 3.74 -4.86 -8.95
N ILE A 299 4.24 -3.71 -8.46
CA ILE A 299 4.66 -2.61 -9.35
C ILE A 299 6.18 -2.64 -9.63
N GLY A 300 6.97 -3.31 -8.78
CA GLY A 300 8.42 -3.39 -8.89
C GLY A 300 9.14 -2.04 -8.81
N TYR A 301 10.46 -2.04 -9.01
CA TYR A 301 11.29 -0.82 -8.91
C TYR A 301 10.85 0.29 -9.87
N GLN A 302 10.45 -0.06 -11.09
CA GLN A 302 10.01 0.91 -12.10
C GLN A 302 8.74 1.65 -11.67
N GLY A 303 7.71 0.91 -11.23
CA GLY A 303 6.47 1.50 -10.74
C GLY A 303 6.69 2.30 -9.46
N ILE A 304 7.52 1.81 -8.54
CA ILE A 304 7.90 2.56 -7.32
C ILE A 304 8.57 3.89 -7.70
N SER A 305 9.53 3.89 -8.63
CA SER A 305 10.21 5.11 -9.07
C SER A 305 9.24 6.13 -9.67
N ALA A 306 8.27 5.67 -10.49
CA ALA A 306 7.26 6.55 -11.07
C ALA A 306 6.37 7.18 -9.99
N ILE A 307 5.81 6.36 -9.10
CA ILE A 307 4.97 6.84 -7.98
C ILE A 307 5.75 7.82 -7.11
N LEU A 308 6.99 7.50 -6.71
CA LEU A 308 7.80 8.39 -5.88
C LEU A 308 8.11 9.73 -6.54
N GLY A 309 8.35 9.73 -7.86
CA GLY A 309 8.55 10.97 -8.63
C GLY A 309 7.33 11.88 -8.60
N ASP A 310 6.15 11.31 -8.80
CA ASP A 310 4.89 12.06 -8.78
C ASP A 310 4.51 12.50 -7.36
N LEU A 311 4.73 11.65 -6.35
CA LEU A 311 4.49 11.99 -4.93
C LEU A 311 5.39 13.13 -4.46
N LEU A 312 6.66 13.13 -4.85
CA LEU A 312 7.56 14.26 -4.57
C LEU A 312 7.05 15.55 -5.20
N SER A 313 6.56 15.47 -6.44
CA SER A 313 5.99 16.63 -7.15
C SER A 313 4.71 17.14 -6.46
N SER A 314 3.82 16.24 -6.03
CA SER A 314 2.63 16.58 -5.24
C SER A 314 2.98 17.20 -3.90
N ALA A 315 3.96 16.65 -3.17
CA ALA A 315 4.42 17.18 -1.90
C ALA A 315 5.01 18.60 -2.06
N ARG A 316 5.81 18.84 -3.10
CA ARG A 316 6.36 20.17 -3.43
C ARG A 316 5.26 21.18 -3.76
N ARG A 317 4.24 20.77 -4.53
CA ARG A 317 3.09 21.63 -4.88
C ARG A 317 2.30 22.02 -3.62
N LEU A 318 1.93 21.05 -2.79
CA LEU A 318 1.24 21.31 -1.52
C LEU A 318 2.03 22.27 -0.63
N LEU A 319 3.35 22.07 -0.57
CA LEU A 319 4.23 22.90 0.23
C LEU A 319 4.31 24.34 -0.28
N ASN A 320 4.54 24.53 -1.59
CA ASN A 320 4.76 25.85 -2.20
C ASN A 320 3.48 26.66 -2.41
N ASP A 321 2.34 25.99 -2.56
CA ASP A 321 1.07 26.64 -2.86
C ASP A 321 0.23 26.75 -1.59
N GLN A 322 -0.39 25.65 -1.14
CA GLN A 322 -1.39 25.68 -0.07
C GLN A 322 -0.76 25.97 1.29
N ILE A 323 0.21 25.17 1.74
CA ILE A 323 0.80 25.29 3.08
C ILE A 323 1.50 26.64 3.22
N LYS A 324 2.33 27.03 2.24
CA LYS A 324 3.01 28.33 2.25
C LYS A 324 2.05 29.51 2.27
N THR A 325 0.93 29.45 1.54
CA THR A 325 -0.07 30.53 1.53
C THR A 325 -0.68 30.72 2.91
N HIS A 326 -1.08 29.63 3.57
CA HIS A 326 -1.56 29.69 4.96
C HIS A 326 -0.47 30.20 5.91
N VAL A 327 0.75 29.66 5.83
CA VAL A 327 1.88 30.08 6.68
C VAL A 327 2.18 31.57 6.54
N ARG A 328 2.11 32.13 5.33
CA ARG A 328 2.28 33.57 5.08
C ARG A 328 1.22 34.41 5.79
N VAL A 329 -0.05 33.99 5.72
CA VAL A 329 -1.14 34.66 6.44
C VAL A 329 -0.92 34.55 7.96
N LEU A 330 -0.52 33.37 8.44
CA LEU A 330 -0.27 33.11 9.85
C LEU A 330 0.89 33.95 10.40
N PHE A 331 1.96 34.17 9.64
CA PHE A 331 3.01 35.14 10.02
C PHE A 331 2.47 36.57 10.17
N GLY A 332 1.51 36.98 9.34
CA GLY A 332 0.86 38.29 9.45
C GLY A 332 -0.07 38.40 10.66
N LEU A 333 -0.68 37.30 11.10
CA LEU A 333 -1.59 37.23 12.25
C LEU A 333 -0.88 36.95 13.57
N ALA A 334 0.32 36.39 13.53
CA ALA A 334 1.14 36.07 14.69
C ALA A 334 1.61 37.34 15.43
N PRO A 335 1.75 37.30 16.76
CA PRO A 335 2.31 38.41 17.52
C PRO A 335 3.75 38.65 17.08
N LYS A 336 4.14 39.91 16.88
CA LYS A 336 5.51 40.28 16.47
C LYS A 336 6.56 39.73 17.46
N GLN A 337 6.25 39.77 18.74
CA GLN A 337 7.04 39.21 19.83
C GLN A 337 6.12 38.48 20.80
N CYS A 338 6.52 37.28 21.23
CA CYS A 338 5.81 36.51 22.25
C CYS A 338 6.81 35.93 23.25
N LYS A 339 7.06 36.68 24.33
CA LYS A 339 8.00 36.29 25.38
C LYS A 339 7.51 35.08 26.16
N LEU A 340 8.42 34.19 26.55
CA LEU A 340 8.15 33.16 27.55
C LEU A 340 8.19 33.81 28.94
N GLN A 341 7.04 33.91 29.60
CA GLN A 341 6.96 34.57 30.91
C GLN A 341 7.70 33.76 31.99
N ARG A 342 8.18 34.45 33.02
CA ARG A 342 8.89 33.82 34.14
C ARG A 342 7.97 32.86 34.91
N PHE A 343 8.59 31.93 35.63
CA PHE A 343 7.90 30.97 36.51
C PHE A 343 7.04 31.67 37.58
N ASP A 344 7.45 32.87 38.00
CA ASP A 344 6.78 33.69 39.02
C ASP A 344 5.32 34.06 38.67
N TYR A 345 4.96 34.06 37.38
CA TYR A 345 3.59 34.33 36.92
C TYR A 345 2.64 33.14 37.06
N GLY A 346 3.15 31.96 37.43
CA GLY A 346 2.37 30.73 37.55
C GLY A 346 1.82 30.23 36.22
N ILE A 347 1.16 29.06 36.25
CA ILE A 347 0.60 28.45 35.04
C ILE A 347 -0.61 29.21 34.49
N GLU A 348 -1.48 29.71 35.37
CA GLU A 348 -2.68 30.47 35.02
C GLU A 348 -2.33 31.76 34.27
N GLY A 349 -1.38 32.55 34.80
CA GLY A 349 -0.93 33.79 34.17
C GLY A 349 -0.25 33.55 32.82
N ASN A 350 0.58 32.51 32.71
CA ASN A 350 1.21 32.12 31.44
C ASN A 350 0.16 31.67 30.41
N LEU A 351 -0.84 30.88 30.82
CA LEU A 351 -1.89 30.40 29.95
C LEU A 351 -2.75 31.56 29.41
N GLN A 352 -3.23 32.45 30.30
CA GLN A 352 -4.00 33.63 29.91
C GLN A 352 -3.21 34.55 28.98
N TYR A 353 -1.91 34.73 29.24
CA TYR A 353 -1.02 35.49 28.36
C TYR A 353 -0.95 34.90 26.95
N PHE A 354 -0.72 33.58 26.80
CA PHE A 354 -0.64 32.96 25.47
C PHE A 354 -1.98 32.98 24.73
N VAL A 355 -3.11 32.76 25.43
CA VAL A 355 -4.44 32.88 24.83
C VAL A 355 -4.68 34.30 24.32
N HIS A 356 -4.28 35.33 25.08
CA HIS A 356 -4.42 36.72 24.66
C HIS A 356 -3.53 37.02 23.43
N GLN A 357 -2.25 36.64 23.47
CA GLN A 357 -1.31 36.90 22.38
C GLN A 357 -1.68 36.18 21.07
N LEU A 358 -2.33 35.02 21.17
CA LEU A 358 -2.70 34.19 20.01
C LEU A 358 -4.16 34.35 19.59
N LYS A 359 -4.90 35.32 20.15
CA LYS A 359 -6.33 35.52 19.83
C LYS A 359 -6.58 35.77 18.34
N THR A 360 -5.78 36.63 17.70
CA THR A 360 -5.88 36.93 16.26
C THR A 360 -5.50 35.74 15.40
N PHE A 361 -4.48 34.98 15.81
CA PHE A 361 -4.04 33.76 15.13
C PHE A 361 -5.11 32.67 15.19
N SER A 362 -5.72 32.46 16.37
CA SER A 362 -6.80 31.48 16.59
C SER A 362 -8.09 31.83 15.84
N GLY A 363 -8.34 33.13 15.61
CA GLY A 363 -9.48 33.61 14.84
C GLY A 363 -9.40 33.33 13.33
N TYR A 364 -8.34 32.71 12.82
CA TYR A 364 -8.21 32.39 11.41
C TYR A 364 -9.16 31.24 11.01
N ILE A 365 -10.20 31.55 10.24
CA ILE A 365 -11.30 30.64 9.89
C ILE A 365 -10.82 29.35 9.21
N HIS A 366 -9.78 29.43 8.38
CA HIS A 366 -9.26 28.28 7.62
C HIS A 366 -8.25 27.44 8.39
N LEU A 367 -7.89 27.83 9.62
CA LEU A 367 -6.86 27.17 10.43
C LEU A 367 -7.19 25.70 10.72
N HIS A 368 -8.41 25.42 11.17
CA HIS A 368 -8.83 24.08 11.58
C HIS A 368 -9.30 23.21 10.42
N LYS A 369 -9.64 23.80 9.26
CA LYS A 369 -10.17 23.08 8.10
C LYS A 369 -9.07 22.88 7.04
N GLU A 370 -8.79 23.93 6.27
CA GLU A 370 -7.92 23.85 5.09
C GLU A 370 -6.45 23.67 5.45
N PHE A 371 -5.96 24.37 6.49
CA PHE A 371 -4.56 24.25 6.88
C PHE A 371 -4.26 22.86 7.49
N CYS A 372 -5.10 22.39 8.42
CA CYS A 372 -5.02 21.01 8.93
C CYS A 372 -5.08 19.97 7.81
N GLN A 373 -6.00 20.13 6.85
CA GLN A 373 -6.14 19.21 5.73
C GLN A 373 -4.89 19.21 4.83
N SER A 374 -4.34 20.39 4.52
CA SER A 374 -3.11 20.51 3.72
C SER A 374 -1.91 19.84 4.41
N LEU A 375 -1.78 20.03 5.73
CA LEU A 375 -0.75 19.39 6.53
C LEU A 375 -0.94 17.88 6.61
N ARG A 376 -2.18 17.40 6.75
CA ARG A 376 -2.50 15.97 6.72
C ARG A 376 -2.12 15.35 5.39
N GLU A 377 -2.54 15.93 4.26
CA GLU A 377 -2.22 15.39 2.93
C GLU A 377 -0.70 15.31 2.73
N PHE A 378 0.03 16.38 3.07
CA PHE A 378 1.49 16.39 3.00
C PHE A 378 2.13 15.35 3.93
N GLY A 379 1.67 15.25 5.18
CA GLY A 379 2.15 14.26 6.13
C GLY A 379 1.87 12.82 5.69
N ASN A 380 0.68 12.56 5.14
CA ASN A 380 0.29 11.26 4.62
C ASN A 380 1.13 10.84 3.41
N ILE A 381 1.49 11.78 2.51
CA ILE A 381 2.41 11.50 1.41
C ILE A 381 3.78 11.07 1.97
N VAL A 382 4.33 11.82 2.92
CA VAL A 382 5.63 11.53 3.54
C VAL A 382 5.62 10.17 4.24
N THR A 383 4.61 9.89 5.05
CA THR A 383 4.51 8.60 5.76
C THR A 383 4.22 7.43 4.83
N PHE A 384 3.53 7.66 3.71
CA PHE A 384 3.36 6.67 2.66
C PHE A 384 4.69 6.32 1.98
N ILE A 385 5.53 7.31 1.65
CA ILE A 385 6.86 7.07 1.07
C ILE A 385 7.72 6.22 2.01
N LEU A 386 7.73 6.55 3.30
CA LEU A 386 8.41 5.76 4.33
C LEU A 386 7.82 4.33 4.41
N GLY A 387 6.50 4.20 4.39
CA GLY A 387 5.82 2.90 4.41
C GLY A 387 6.11 2.03 3.19
N LEU A 388 6.21 2.63 2.01
CA LEU A 388 6.55 1.96 0.75
C LEU A 388 8.00 1.47 0.75
N GLU A 389 8.95 2.29 1.23
CA GLU A 389 10.34 1.87 1.40
C GLU A 389 10.45 0.69 2.37
N MET A 390 9.73 0.74 3.50
CA MET A 390 9.67 -0.40 4.42
C MET A 390 9.08 -1.65 3.75
N GLY A 391 8.00 -1.50 2.97
CA GLY A 391 7.39 -2.60 2.22
C GLY A 391 8.35 -3.23 1.22
N LEU A 392 9.11 -2.40 0.49
CA LEU A 392 10.14 -2.85 -0.45
C LEU A 392 11.28 -3.59 0.26
N ALA A 393 11.79 -3.04 1.35
CA ALA A 393 12.86 -3.67 2.13
C ALA A 393 12.45 -5.05 2.67
N HIS A 394 11.16 -5.24 3.02
CA HIS A 394 10.64 -6.54 3.42
C HIS A 394 10.65 -7.57 2.28
N GLU A 395 10.31 -7.17 1.05
CA GLU A 395 10.37 -8.06 -0.11
C GLU A 395 11.82 -8.37 -0.49
N GLU A 396 12.69 -7.36 -0.57
CA GLU A 396 14.11 -7.55 -0.86
C GLU A 396 14.82 -8.46 0.16
N MET A 397 14.48 -8.33 1.45
CA MET A 397 15.03 -9.19 2.49
C MET A 397 14.64 -10.66 2.27
N PHE A 398 13.39 -10.91 1.87
CA PHE A 398 12.95 -12.27 1.57
C PHE A 398 13.71 -12.85 0.36
N ASP A 399 13.88 -12.05 -0.69
CA ASP A 399 14.65 -12.42 -1.87
C ASP A 399 16.11 -12.75 -1.54
N LEU A 400 16.78 -11.90 -0.74
CA LEU A 400 18.17 -12.12 -0.32
C LEU A 400 18.33 -13.38 0.54
N LEU A 401 17.38 -13.65 1.43
CA LEU A 401 17.39 -14.87 2.25
C LEU A 401 17.21 -16.11 1.39
N ALA A 402 16.28 -16.09 0.43
CA ALA A 402 16.07 -17.18 -0.51
C ALA A 402 17.27 -17.40 -1.45
N ALA A 403 17.96 -16.32 -1.82
CA ALA A 403 19.14 -16.36 -2.69
C ALA A 403 20.45 -16.69 -1.97
N SER A 404 20.50 -16.56 -0.64
CA SER A 404 21.73 -16.70 0.17
C SER A 404 22.49 -18.01 -0.09
N THR A 405 21.75 -19.11 -0.26
CA THR A 405 22.27 -20.45 -0.53
C THR A 405 22.99 -20.56 -1.86
N PHE A 406 22.53 -19.81 -2.87
CA PHE A 406 23.03 -19.85 -4.25
C PHE A 406 24.07 -18.76 -4.55
N THR A 407 24.18 -17.76 -3.68
CA THR A 407 25.11 -16.62 -3.77
C THR A 407 26.34 -16.77 -2.85
N GLY A 408 26.45 -17.92 -2.16
CA GLY A 408 27.60 -18.20 -1.30
C GLY A 408 27.60 -17.47 0.04
N GLN A 409 26.47 -16.92 0.47
CA GLN A 409 26.37 -16.28 1.78
C GLN A 409 26.14 -17.33 2.88
N ILE A 410 27.10 -17.44 3.79
CA ILE A 410 27.08 -18.43 4.86
C ILE A 410 26.80 -17.74 6.20
N PRO A 411 25.76 -18.17 6.95
CA PRO A 411 25.49 -17.61 8.26
C PRO A 411 26.62 -17.95 9.24
N LYS A 412 26.87 -17.05 10.19
CA LYS A 412 27.95 -17.20 11.17
C LYS A 412 27.76 -18.49 11.99
N PRO A 413 28.65 -19.49 11.90
CA PRO A 413 28.51 -20.73 12.65
C PRO A 413 28.87 -20.50 14.13
N TYR A 414 28.25 -21.29 15.01
CA TYR A 414 28.62 -21.31 16.43
C TYR A 414 30.08 -21.79 16.60
N ALA A 415 30.87 -21.01 17.33
CA ALA A 415 32.28 -21.30 17.61
C ALA A 415 32.68 -20.67 18.95
N LYS A 416 33.56 -21.34 19.69
CA LYS A 416 34.04 -20.87 21.01
C LYS A 416 35.12 -19.80 20.88
N SER A 417 35.90 -19.82 19.80
CA SER A 417 36.91 -18.81 19.47
C SER A 417 36.70 -18.23 18.06
N SER A 418 37.35 -17.09 17.76
CA SER A 418 37.31 -16.49 16.41
C SER A 418 38.01 -17.37 15.37
N GLU A 419 39.14 -17.97 15.72
CA GLU A 419 39.90 -18.88 14.86
C GLU A 419 39.09 -20.14 14.51
N GLU A 420 38.41 -20.74 15.49
CA GLU A 420 37.53 -21.89 15.25
C GLU A 420 36.38 -21.52 14.30
N ARG A 421 35.90 -20.26 14.37
CA ARG A 421 34.84 -19.77 13.49
C ARG A 421 35.29 -19.68 12.04
N GLU A 422 36.47 -19.12 11.79
CA GLU A 422 37.02 -18.99 10.43
C GLU A 422 37.23 -20.36 9.79
N LEU A 423 37.81 -21.32 10.53
CA LEU A 423 37.96 -22.69 10.06
C LEU A 423 36.61 -23.35 9.74
N LYS A 424 35.57 -23.10 10.54
CA LYS A 424 34.21 -23.61 10.27
C LYS A 424 33.60 -22.95 9.02
N ILE A 425 33.79 -21.64 8.83
CA ILE A 425 33.31 -20.93 7.64
C ILE A 425 33.96 -21.52 6.39
N GLN A 426 35.29 -21.67 6.36
CA GLN A 426 36.00 -22.27 5.21
C GLN A 426 35.49 -23.68 4.88
N ARG A 427 35.26 -24.53 5.90
CA ARG A 427 34.68 -25.87 5.69
C ARG A 427 33.28 -25.81 5.08
N LEU A 428 32.46 -24.84 5.50
CA LEU A 428 31.11 -24.66 4.96
C LEU A 428 31.14 -24.08 3.54
N GLU A 429 32.07 -23.18 3.22
CA GLU A 429 32.29 -22.66 1.87
C GLU A 429 32.63 -23.79 0.90
N VAL A 430 33.57 -24.67 1.29
CA VAL A 430 33.91 -25.85 0.49
C VAL A 430 32.69 -26.77 0.32
N LYS A 431 31.94 -27.02 1.41
CA LYS A 431 30.74 -27.87 1.38
C LYS A 431 29.65 -27.33 0.43
N TYR A 432 29.40 -26.03 0.45
CA TYR A 432 28.30 -25.40 -0.31
C TYR A 432 28.74 -24.78 -1.64
N SER A 433 30.03 -24.82 -2.00
CA SER A 433 30.55 -24.38 -3.30
C SER A 433 29.76 -24.94 -4.49
N ARG A 434 29.26 -26.18 -4.37
CA ARG A 434 28.45 -26.89 -5.39
C ARG A 434 27.04 -26.35 -5.57
N LEU A 435 26.60 -25.40 -4.75
CA LEU A 435 25.30 -24.75 -4.86
C LEU A 435 25.40 -23.36 -5.51
N GLN A 436 26.62 -22.81 -5.65
CA GLN A 436 26.83 -21.49 -6.20
C GLN A 436 26.62 -21.49 -7.72
N ILE A 437 25.50 -20.91 -8.18
CA ILE A 437 25.06 -20.99 -9.57
C ILE A 437 26.09 -20.38 -10.52
N SER A 438 26.61 -19.19 -10.20
CA SER A 438 27.59 -18.48 -11.02
C SER A 438 28.88 -19.29 -11.21
N SER A 439 29.43 -19.85 -10.12
CA SER A 439 30.61 -20.72 -10.15
C SER A 439 30.38 -21.97 -11.01
N ILE A 440 29.20 -22.59 -10.93
CA ILE A 440 28.84 -23.77 -11.73
C ILE A 440 28.73 -23.41 -13.21
N CYS A 441 28.05 -22.30 -13.54
CA CYS A 441 27.90 -21.84 -14.91
C CYS A 441 29.25 -21.43 -15.54
N GLN A 442 30.18 -20.89 -14.76
CA GLN A 442 31.54 -20.61 -15.23
C GLN A 442 32.34 -21.89 -15.53
N GLN A 443 32.14 -22.96 -14.75
CA GLN A 443 32.88 -24.21 -14.92
C GLN A 443 32.32 -25.11 -16.02
N PHE A 444 30.98 -25.20 -16.13
CA PHE A 444 30.31 -26.19 -16.97
C PHE A 444 29.39 -25.58 -18.02
N GLY A 445 29.08 -24.28 -17.94
CA GLY A 445 28.20 -23.59 -18.87
C GLY A 445 28.92 -23.06 -20.10
N THR A 446 28.13 -22.61 -21.07
CA THR A 446 28.62 -21.83 -22.20
C THR A 446 29.05 -20.42 -21.75
N GLU A 447 29.88 -19.74 -22.54
CA GLU A 447 30.29 -18.36 -22.23
C GLU A 447 29.08 -17.41 -22.05
N SER A 448 28.03 -17.59 -22.87
CA SER A 448 26.79 -16.82 -22.74
C SER A 448 26.08 -17.11 -21.41
N GLN A 449 25.99 -18.37 -20.99
CA GLN A 449 25.37 -18.74 -19.72
C GLN A 449 26.17 -18.22 -18.53
N ALA A 450 27.50 -18.27 -18.59
CA ALA A 450 28.38 -17.74 -17.55
C ALA A 450 28.20 -16.22 -17.37
N LYS A 451 28.11 -15.46 -18.47
CA LYS A 451 27.83 -14.00 -18.44
C LYS A 451 26.47 -13.71 -17.81
N VAL A 452 25.41 -14.37 -18.29
CA VAL A 452 24.04 -14.19 -17.76
C VAL A 452 23.96 -14.56 -16.28
N ALA A 453 24.64 -15.63 -15.85
CA ALA A 453 24.66 -16.04 -14.45
C ALA A 453 25.38 -15.01 -13.56
N ALA A 454 26.49 -14.43 -14.02
CA ALA A 454 27.22 -13.39 -13.30
C ALA A 454 26.40 -12.10 -13.15
N GLU A 455 25.74 -11.65 -14.23
CA GLU A 455 24.83 -10.49 -14.19
C GLU A 455 23.63 -10.75 -13.28
N SER A 456 23.04 -11.95 -13.34
CA SER A 456 21.89 -12.33 -12.51
C SER A 456 22.26 -12.43 -11.02
N GLU A 457 23.47 -12.89 -10.70
CA GLU A 457 23.96 -12.90 -9.32
C GLU A 457 24.12 -11.47 -8.79
N LEU A 458 24.68 -10.57 -9.60
CA LEU A 458 24.84 -9.15 -9.24
C LEU A 458 23.48 -8.52 -8.94
N LEU A 459 22.50 -8.65 -9.84
CA LEU A 459 21.15 -8.12 -9.66
C LEU A 459 20.43 -8.71 -8.44
N THR A 460 20.71 -9.97 -8.11
CA THR A 460 20.13 -10.63 -6.94
C THR A 460 20.73 -10.10 -5.63
N ARG A 461 22.04 -9.83 -5.62
CA ARG A 461 22.78 -9.36 -4.43
C ARG A 461 22.62 -7.87 -4.17
N GLU A 462 22.57 -7.07 -5.21
CA GLU A 462 22.48 -5.61 -5.12
C GLU A 462 21.02 -5.18 -4.98
N ARG A 463 20.56 -5.09 -3.72
CA ARG A 463 19.23 -4.60 -3.36
C ARG A 463 19.33 -3.28 -2.59
N LEU A 464 18.27 -2.47 -2.58
CA LEU A 464 18.29 -1.16 -1.93
C LEU A 464 18.48 -1.28 -0.42
N CYS A 465 17.90 -2.31 0.21
CA CYS A 465 18.06 -2.60 1.63
C CYS A 465 19.51 -2.87 2.08
N CYS A 466 20.45 -3.07 1.14
CA CYS A 466 21.87 -3.27 1.45
C CYS A 466 22.62 -1.98 1.85
N GLY A 467 22.01 -0.80 1.72
CA GLY A 467 22.63 0.45 2.18
C GLY A 467 22.14 1.74 1.54
N LEU A 468 21.09 1.69 0.71
CA LEU A 468 20.48 2.87 0.10
C LEU A 468 19.22 3.27 0.87
N ASN A 469 18.91 4.56 0.88
CA ASN A 469 17.82 5.12 1.67
C ASN A 469 16.99 6.09 0.82
N ILE A 470 15.83 5.63 0.36
CA ILE A 470 14.93 6.39 -0.52
C ILE A 470 14.34 7.59 0.23
N PHE A 471 13.82 7.35 1.44
CA PHE A 471 13.16 8.39 2.22
C PHE A 471 14.12 9.54 2.53
N GLY A 472 15.35 9.24 2.94
CA GLY A 472 16.39 10.25 3.16
C GLY A 472 16.67 11.11 1.93
N MET A 473 16.77 10.50 0.74
CA MET A 473 16.95 11.24 -0.52
C MET A 473 15.77 12.17 -0.82
N ILE A 474 14.54 11.71 -0.61
CA ILE A 474 13.32 12.51 -0.78
C ILE A 474 13.28 13.68 0.21
N LEU A 475 13.65 13.45 1.48
CA LEU A 475 13.71 14.49 2.49
C LEU A 475 14.71 15.59 2.14
N ASN A 476 15.88 15.24 1.61
CA ASN A 476 16.86 16.22 1.13
C ASN A 476 16.29 17.07 -0.02
N ARG A 477 15.60 16.44 -0.99
CA ARG A 477 14.96 17.17 -2.10
C ARG A 477 13.82 18.10 -1.64
N LEU A 478 13.12 17.76 -0.57
CA LEU A 478 12.12 18.64 0.06
C LEU A 478 12.79 19.78 0.85
N ARG A 479 13.92 19.50 1.52
CA ARG A 479 14.73 20.50 2.21
C ARG A 479 15.20 21.60 1.25
N ASP A 480 15.74 21.23 0.09
CA ASP A 480 16.17 22.20 -0.92
C ASP A 480 15.03 23.12 -1.37
N THR A 481 13.82 22.55 -1.49
CA THR A 481 12.61 23.31 -1.85
C THR A 481 12.25 24.33 -0.76
N LEU A 482 12.39 23.95 0.51
CA LEU A 482 12.15 24.85 1.65
C LEU A 482 13.19 25.96 1.76
N LEU A 483 14.46 25.62 1.61
CA LEU A 483 15.57 26.56 1.75
C LEU A 483 15.60 27.60 0.62
N ALA A 484 14.95 27.33 -0.51
CA ALA A 484 14.82 28.27 -1.62
C ALA A 484 13.97 29.51 -1.29
N ASP A 485 13.07 29.44 -0.28
CA ASP A 485 12.23 30.56 0.11
C ASP A 485 12.56 31.08 1.52
N PRO A 486 12.92 32.37 1.67
CA PRO A 486 13.30 32.93 2.96
C PRO A 486 12.17 32.98 3.98
N ILE A 487 10.90 32.82 3.58
CA ILE A 487 9.75 32.87 4.50
C ILE A 487 9.84 31.82 5.62
N TRP A 488 10.46 30.68 5.37
CA TRP A 488 10.52 29.57 6.32
C TRP A 488 11.59 29.75 7.41
N ILE A 489 12.70 30.41 7.04
CA ILE A 489 13.87 30.64 7.92
C ILE A 489 13.75 31.98 8.63
N GLY A 490 13.14 32.98 7.99
CA GLY A 490 13.08 34.34 8.49
C GLY A 490 14.39 35.12 8.30
N PRO A 491 14.40 36.41 8.68
CA PRO A 491 15.56 37.27 8.58
C PRO A 491 16.67 36.88 9.59
N LYS A 492 17.86 37.45 9.41
CA LYS A 492 18.98 37.25 10.36
C LYS A 492 18.65 37.84 11.74
N PRO A 493 19.00 37.14 12.84
CA PRO A 493 18.69 37.57 14.20
C PRO A 493 19.43 38.85 14.60
N SER A 494 18.73 39.74 15.31
CA SER A 494 19.25 41.03 15.79
C SER A 494 20.45 40.88 16.73
N ASN A 495 20.43 39.86 17.60
CA ASN A 495 21.52 39.53 18.50
C ASN A 495 22.70 38.79 17.81
N GLY A 496 22.60 38.54 16.51
CA GLY A 496 23.61 37.82 15.75
C GLY A 496 23.71 36.32 16.05
N VAL A 497 22.87 35.75 16.93
CA VAL A 497 22.90 34.33 17.33
C VAL A 497 21.63 33.60 16.88
N MET A 498 20.48 33.92 17.48
CA MET A 498 19.17 33.31 17.20
C MET A 498 18.03 34.18 17.69
N TRP A 499 16.85 34.03 17.08
CA TRP A 499 15.63 34.66 17.58
C TRP A 499 15.16 34.02 18.88
N ILE A 500 14.63 34.83 19.80
CA ILE A 500 14.18 34.38 21.13
C ILE A 500 12.71 34.73 21.30
N ASP A 501 12.38 36.01 21.23
CA ASP A 501 11.02 36.51 21.48
C ASP A 501 10.22 36.66 20.18
N GLU A 502 10.91 36.98 19.09
CA GLU A 502 10.36 37.25 17.77
C GLU A 502 9.75 35.99 17.12
N CYS A 503 8.56 36.14 16.52
CA CYS A 503 7.84 35.05 15.86
C CYS A 503 8.05 35.08 14.33
N VAL A 504 9.31 35.00 13.90
CA VAL A 504 9.70 35.15 12.47
C VAL A 504 10.17 33.84 11.81
N GLU A 505 10.29 32.76 12.58
CA GLU A 505 10.67 31.43 12.09
C GLU A 505 9.47 30.48 12.10
N PHE A 506 9.44 29.49 11.19
CA PHE A 506 8.33 28.54 11.07
C PHE A 506 8.01 27.81 12.38
N HIS A 507 9.03 27.39 13.16
CA HIS A 507 8.78 26.69 14.43
C HIS A 507 7.94 27.49 15.43
N ARG A 508 7.98 28.84 15.37
CA ARG A 508 7.13 29.69 16.21
C ARG A 508 5.67 29.67 15.77
N ILE A 509 5.43 29.63 14.46
CA ILE A 509 4.09 29.42 13.89
C ILE A 509 3.56 28.04 14.29
N TRP A 510 4.41 27.01 14.22
CA TRP A 510 4.05 25.68 14.69
C TRP A 510 3.78 25.64 16.20
N SER A 511 4.55 26.35 17.04
CA SER A 511 4.26 26.47 18.48
C SER A 511 2.92 27.15 18.76
N SER A 512 2.59 28.22 18.05
CA SER A 512 1.27 28.87 18.11
C SER A 512 0.16 27.90 17.74
N PHE A 513 0.35 27.15 16.65
CA PHE A 513 -0.62 26.19 16.16
C PHE A 513 -0.78 25.00 17.12
N GLN A 514 0.32 24.40 17.59
CA GLN A 514 0.33 23.32 18.57
C GLN A 514 -0.40 23.72 19.86
N PHE A 515 -0.20 24.96 20.33
CA PHE A 515 -0.94 25.49 21.46
C PHE A 515 -2.44 25.49 21.23
N ILE A 516 -2.88 25.92 20.05
CA ILE A 516 -4.29 25.91 19.67
C ILE A 516 -4.82 24.48 19.53
N LEU A 517 -4.05 23.54 18.97
CA LEU A 517 -4.45 22.13 18.88
C LEU A 517 -4.63 21.49 20.26
N CYS A 518 -3.77 21.85 21.22
CA CYS A 518 -3.90 21.40 22.62
C CYS A 518 -5.15 21.99 23.30
N LEU A 519 -5.52 23.25 22.99
CA LEU A 519 -6.71 23.90 23.56
C LEU A 519 -8.02 23.47 22.91
N ALA A 520 -8.04 23.22 21.59
CA ALA A 520 -9.24 22.85 20.84
C ALA A 520 -9.89 21.56 21.36
N TYR A 521 -9.09 20.66 21.95
CA TYR A 521 -9.56 19.46 22.66
C TYR A 521 -10.61 19.79 23.75
N PHE A 522 -10.46 20.90 24.47
CA PHE A 522 -11.34 21.28 25.58
C PHE A 522 -12.62 22.01 25.17
N ASN A 523 -12.63 22.61 23.97
CA ASN A 523 -13.87 23.13 23.39
C ASN A 523 -14.85 22.01 23.03
N GLN A 524 -14.35 20.79 22.82
CA GLN A 524 -15.12 19.63 22.38
C GLN A 524 -15.64 18.78 23.54
N THR A 525 -14.88 18.66 24.65
CA THR A 525 -15.30 17.93 25.85
C THR A 525 -16.48 18.60 26.59
N ASN A 526 -16.54 19.93 26.60
CA ASN A 526 -17.64 20.68 27.22
C ASN A 526 -18.98 20.54 26.48
N ILE A 527 -18.97 20.22 25.18
CA ILE A 527 -20.18 19.96 24.39
C ILE A 527 -20.75 18.57 24.75
N ASN A 528 -19.89 17.55 24.84
CA ASN A 528 -20.29 16.17 25.15
C ASN A 528 -20.86 15.99 26.57
N GLN A 529 -20.54 16.88 27.53
CA GLN A 529 -21.12 16.84 28.88
C GLN A 529 -22.51 17.51 28.95
N ASN A 530 -22.85 18.41 28.03
CA ASN A 530 -24.13 19.13 28.02
C ASN A 530 -25.19 18.48 27.11
N SER A 531 -24.79 17.62 26.17
CA SER A 531 -25.70 16.76 25.41
C SER A 531 -25.86 15.41 26.13
N GLY A 532 -26.93 15.23 26.91
CA GLY A 532 -27.23 13.97 27.62
C GLY A 532 -27.56 12.76 26.73
N GLN A 533 -26.97 12.66 25.53
CA GLN A 533 -27.05 11.47 24.69
C GLN A 533 -25.82 10.62 24.94
N SER A 534 -26.05 9.34 25.25
CA SER A 534 -24.97 8.38 25.45
C SER A 534 -24.12 8.31 24.20
N THR A 535 -22.80 8.25 24.37
CA THR A 535 -21.86 8.04 23.26
C THR A 535 -22.26 6.82 22.41
N GLU A 536 -22.87 5.79 23.01
CA GLU A 536 -23.34 4.57 22.32
C GLU A 536 -24.46 4.80 21.29
N ASP A 537 -25.35 5.77 21.49
CA ASP A 537 -26.47 6.02 20.56
C ASP A 537 -25.98 6.64 19.24
N ILE A 538 -24.96 7.50 19.30
CA ILE A 538 -24.28 8.05 18.11
C ILE A 538 -23.49 6.95 17.39
N TYR A 539 -22.80 6.07 18.15
CA TYR A 539 -22.04 4.95 17.58
C TYR A 539 -22.93 3.87 16.92
N SER A 540 -24.16 3.67 17.41
CA SER A 540 -25.11 2.72 16.81
C SER A 540 -25.61 3.17 15.44
N THR A 541 -25.72 4.50 15.24
CA THR A 541 -26.17 5.10 13.98
C THR A 541 -25.07 5.06 12.91
N LEU A 542 -23.81 5.15 13.31
CA LEU A 542 -22.62 5.08 12.43
C LEU A 542 -22.24 3.66 12.00
N LYS A 543 -22.67 2.62 12.73
CA LYS A 543 -22.42 1.20 12.37
C LYS A 543 -23.23 0.72 11.16
N LYS A 544 -24.33 1.39 10.83
CA LYS A 544 -25.06 1.16 9.59
C LYS A 544 -24.42 2.04 8.51
N GLY A 545 -23.56 1.44 7.68
CA GLY A 545 -22.97 2.05 6.49
C GLY A 545 -24.04 2.45 5.47
N THR A 546 -24.82 3.47 5.82
CA THR A 546 -25.77 4.11 4.92
C THR A 546 -24.99 5.23 4.26
N THR A 547 -24.56 4.98 3.03
CA THR A 547 -24.16 6.01 2.08
C THR A 547 -25.34 6.96 1.87
N THR A 548 -25.48 7.96 2.73
CA THR A 548 -26.32 9.10 2.41
C THR A 548 -25.51 9.96 1.45
N ASN A 549 -25.98 10.06 0.20
CA ASN A 549 -25.65 11.15 -0.70
C ASN A 549 -26.13 12.44 -0.02
N VAL A 550 -25.29 13.04 0.82
CA VAL A 550 -25.60 14.31 1.47
C VAL A 550 -25.12 15.41 0.53
N ASN A 551 -26.08 16.00 -0.17
CA ASN A 551 -25.90 17.26 -0.88
C ASN A 551 -25.16 18.27 0.01
N ASN A 552 -24.13 18.88 -0.57
CA ASN A 552 -23.29 19.95 -0.04
C ASN A 552 -24.11 21.07 0.63
N SER A 553 -24.47 20.89 1.90
CA SER A 553 -24.90 21.97 2.78
C SER A 553 -23.82 22.15 3.85
N PRO A 554 -23.13 23.30 3.91
CA PRO A 554 -21.99 23.52 4.81
C PRO A 554 -22.33 23.38 6.30
N THR A 555 -23.61 23.45 6.66
CA THR A 555 -24.13 23.36 8.04
C THR A 555 -24.09 21.96 8.65
N ILE A 556 -24.26 20.88 7.87
CA ILE A 556 -24.24 19.50 8.41
C ILE A 556 -22.81 19.06 8.71
N VAL A 557 -21.87 19.42 7.84
CA VAL A 557 -20.44 19.18 8.05
C VAL A 557 -19.97 19.89 9.32
N GLU A 558 -20.38 21.13 9.57
CA GLU A 558 -20.01 21.85 10.79
C GLU A 558 -20.54 21.21 12.09
N SER A 559 -21.69 20.54 12.05
CA SER A 559 -22.19 19.77 13.20
C SER A 559 -21.44 18.46 13.44
N LEU A 560 -20.93 17.79 12.39
CA LEU A 560 -20.17 16.54 12.51
C LEU A 560 -18.76 16.73 13.10
N TRP A 561 -18.24 17.95 13.06
CA TRP A 561 -16.93 18.31 13.62
C TRP A 561 -17.02 18.62 15.12
N GLN A 562 -18.23 18.73 15.66
CA GLN A 562 -18.49 18.98 17.07
C GLN A 562 -18.34 17.66 17.83
N GLY A 563 -17.32 17.58 18.70
CA GLY A 563 -17.09 16.45 19.61
C GLY A 563 -15.98 15.46 19.22
N LEU A 564 -15.37 15.60 18.03
CA LEU A 564 -14.24 14.77 17.57
C LEU A 564 -12.89 15.46 17.79
N SER A 565 -11.91 14.74 18.33
CA SER A 565 -10.55 15.25 18.48
C SER A 565 -9.86 15.48 17.12
N ILE A 566 -8.86 16.36 17.10
CA ILE A 566 -8.05 16.64 15.90
C ILE A 566 -7.38 15.35 15.38
N GLU A 567 -6.93 14.48 16.28
CA GLU A 567 -6.35 13.18 15.93
C GLU A 567 -7.35 12.26 15.24
N GLU A 568 -8.61 12.26 15.67
CA GLU A 568 -9.65 11.44 15.02
C GLU A 568 -10.01 11.98 13.64
N LEU A 569 -9.90 13.30 13.43
CA LEU A 569 -10.20 13.96 12.16
C LEU A 569 -9.06 13.84 11.15
N PHE A 570 -7.81 14.01 11.58
CA PHE A 570 -6.66 14.15 10.68
C PHE A 570 -5.53 13.15 10.93
N GLY A 571 -5.53 12.46 12.08
CA GLY A 571 -4.47 11.55 12.48
C GLY A 571 -3.14 12.25 12.74
N ASP A 572 -2.08 11.44 12.75
CA ASP A 572 -0.72 11.88 13.02
C ASP A 572 -0.07 12.59 11.83
N GLY A 573 -0.73 12.61 10.66
CA GLY A 573 -0.20 13.26 9.44
C GLY A 573 0.15 14.72 9.67
N ILE A 574 -0.66 15.46 10.44
CA ILE A 574 -0.37 16.87 10.77
C ILE A 574 0.92 17.00 11.58
N TYR A 575 1.13 16.15 12.59
CA TYR A 575 2.34 16.17 13.41
C TYR A 575 3.58 15.76 12.61
N TRP A 576 3.45 14.77 11.71
CA TRP A 576 4.49 14.41 10.74
C TRP A 576 4.87 15.60 9.87
N ALA A 577 3.90 16.32 9.31
CA ALA A 577 4.16 17.51 8.51
C ALA A 577 4.90 18.60 9.30
N GLY A 578 4.37 19.01 10.46
CA GLY A 578 4.97 20.05 11.28
C GLY A 578 6.39 19.71 11.76
N CYS A 579 6.58 18.53 12.33
CA CYS A 579 7.89 18.07 12.79
C CYS A 579 8.88 17.91 11.64
N LEU A 580 8.43 17.42 10.48
CA LEU A 580 9.29 17.33 9.30
C LEU A 580 9.80 18.71 8.87
N LEU A 581 8.90 19.68 8.71
CA LEU A 581 9.29 21.03 8.31
C LEU A 581 10.28 21.65 9.29
N ILE A 582 10.02 21.55 10.60
CA ILE A 582 10.95 22.02 11.65
C ILE A 582 12.31 21.34 11.54
N ARG A 583 12.34 20.03 11.27
CA ARG A 583 13.58 19.27 11.18
C ARG A 583 14.39 19.61 9.93
N LEU A 584 13.74 19.74 8.76
CA LEU A 584 14.40 20.09 7.50
C LEU A 584 14.97 21.52 7.53
N LEU A 585 14.28 22.45 8.20
CA LEU A 585 14.74 23.83 8.41
C LEU A 585 15.84 23.96 9.48
N GLY A 586 16.19 22.88 10.18
CA GLY A 586 17.17 22.93 11.26
C GLY A 586 16.71 23.73 12.49
N GLN A 587 15.39 23.85 12.70
CA GLN A 587 14.78 24.64 13.77
C GLN A 587 14.44 23.82 15.03
N HIS A 588 14.62 22.49 15.01
CA HIS A 588 14.22 21.57 16.10
C HIS A 588 14.74 21.96 17.50
N ARG A 589 16.03 22.29 17.66
CA ARG A 589 16.59 22.67 18.97
C ARG A 589 15.96 23.97 19.50
N ARG A 590 15.69 24.93 18.61
CA ARG A 590 15.05 26.20 18.98
C ARG A 590 13.59 25.97 19.38
N PHE A 591 12.89 25.11 18.63
CA PHE A 591 11.54 24.68 18.96
C PHE A 591 11.46 24.06 20.36
N GLU A 592 12.31 23.09 20.69
CA GLU A 592 12.31 22.43 22.01
C GLU A 592 12.47 23.42 23.18
N VAL A 593 13.29 24.46 22.99
CA VAL A 593 13.51 25.50 23.99
C VAL A 593 12.35 26.50 24.03
N LEU A 594 11.90 26.99 22.87
CA LEU A 594 11.03 28.15 22.74
C LEU A 594 9.53 27.84 22.55
N ASP A 595 9.14 26.57 22.54
CA ASP A 595 7.75 26.18 22.38
C ASP A 595 6.86 26.59 23.58
N PHE A 596 5.69 27.16 23.27
CA PHE A 596 4.76 27.68 24.27
C PHE A 596 4.18 26.58 25.15
N CYS A 597 3.79 25.43 24.58
CA CYS A 597 3.27 24.30 25.34
C CYS A 597 4.35 23.68 26.23
N TYR A 598 5.57 23.52 25.71
CA TYR A 598 6.68 22.95 26.48
C TYR A 598 7.06 23.87 27.63
N HIS A 599 6.97 25.19 27.43
CA HIS A 599 7.14 26.16 28.51
C HIS A 599 6.08 26.02 29.60
N LEU A 600 4.80 25.92 29.24
CA LEU A 600 3.71 25.66 30.21
C LEU A 600 3.95 24.38 31.01
N LEU A 601 4.43 23.31 30.35
CA LEU A 601 4.78 22.06 31.02
C LEU A 601 5.93 22.25 32.01
N ARG A 602 6.97 23.03 31.66
CA ARG A 602 8.07 23.36 32.56
C ARG A 602 7.58 24.16 33.76
N VAL A 603 6.75 25.18 33.53
CA VAL A 603 6.16 26.02 34.60
C VAL A 603 5.31 25.17 35.55
N ASN A 604 4.53 24.23 35.03
CA ASN A 604 3.75 23.32 35.86
C ASN A 604 4.62 22.42 36.74
N ARG A 605 5.74 21.91 36.20
CA ARG A 605 6.65 21.04 36.98
C ARG A 605 7.31 21.78 38.14
N THR A 606 7.61 23.06 37.98
CA THR A 606 8.31 23.87 38.99
C THR A 606 7.38 24.51 40.01
N VAL A 607 6.20 24.98 39.59
CA VAL A 607 5.29 25.80 40.41
C VAL A 607 3.94 25.11 40.65
N GLY A 608 3.54 24.14 39.82
CA GLY A 608 2.24 23.48 39.88
C GLY A 608 2.00 22.64 41.13
N ALA A 609 3.06 22.23 41.84
CA ALA A 609 2.94 21.54 43.14
C ALA A 609 2.53 22.48 44.30
N GLN A 610 2.54 23.80 44.11
CA GLN A 610 2.21 24.79 45.15
C GLN A 610 0.75 25.31 45.06
N ILE A 611 -0.05 24.82 44.10
CA ILE A 611 -1.43 25.25 43.88
C ILE A 611 -2.38 24.17 44.40
N GLU A 612 -2.44 24.01 45.73
CA GLU A 612 -3.58 23.31 46.35
C GLU A 612 -4.82 24.22 46.23
N GLY A 613 -5.79 23.84 45.40
CA GLY A 613 -7.16 24.41 45.44
C GLY A 613 -7.70 25.13 44.19
N LYS A 614 -7.00 25.18 43.05
CA LYS A 614 -7.59 25.67 41.78
C LYS A 614 -7.36 24.68 40.63
N GLU A 615 -8.36 23.83 40.37
CA GLU A 615 -8.31 22.81 39.31
C GLU A 615 -8.62 23.37 37.90
N HIS A 616 -9.26 24.55 37.82
CA HIS A 616 -9.72 25.15 36.57
C HIS A 616 -9.26 26.59 36.37
N VAL A 617 -8.98 26.93 35.11
CA VAL A 617 -8.78 28.32 34.66
C VAL A 617 -9.97 28.74 33.81
N GLU A 618 -10.55 29.90 34.12
CA GLU A 618 -11.57 30.55 33.31
C GLU A 618 -10.90 31.50 32.31
N LEU A 619 -11.17 31.29 31.03
CA LEU A 619 -10.61 32.09 29.93
C LEU A 619 -11.68 33.04 29.36
N GLY A 620 -11.77 34.26 29.90
CA GLY A 620 -12.61 35.34 29.34
C GLY A 620 -14.13 35.14 29.48
N SER A 621 -14.91 35.96 28.76
CA SER A 621 -16.38 36.08 28.88
C SER A 621 -17.19 34.89 28.33
N SER A 622 -16.52 33.90 27.76
CA SER A 622 -17.11 32.62 27.35
C SER A 622 -16.83 31.63 28.47
N GLN A 623 -17.84 30.92 28.99
CA GLN A 623 -17.71 29.95 30.10
C GLN A 623 -16.86 28.71 29.74
N GLN A 624 -15.63 28.89 29.25
CA GLN A 624 -14.69 27.82 28.95
C GLN A 624 -13.83 27.55 30.19
N LYS A 625 -14.22 26.52 30.94
CA LYS A 625 -13.40 25.98 32.03
C LYS A 625 -12.41 24.99 31.44
N ILE A 626 -11.11 25.27 31.60
CA ILE A 626 -10.04 24.33 31.23
C ILE A 626 -9.47 23.74 32.51
N GLU A 627 -9.50 22.42 32.61
CA GLU A 627 -8.80 21.69 33.67
C GLU A 627 -7.30 21.66 33.36
N ILE A 628 -6.48 22.25 34.23
CA ILE A 628 -5.04 22.40 34.00
C ILE A 628 -4.35 21.04 33.89
N SER A 629 -4.76 20.06 34.71
CA SER A 629 -4.24 18.69 34.73
C SER A 629 -4.35 18.04 33.33
N GLN A 630 -5.55 18.07 32.74
CA GLN A 630 -5.83 17.47 31.44
C GLN A 630 -5.07 18.18 30.32
N LEU A 631 -4.97 19.51 30.35
CA LEU A 631 -4.20 20.28 29.36
C LEU A 631 -2.72 19.90 29.42
N ILE A 632 -2.18 19.76 30.63
CA ILE A 632 -0.78 19.41 30.82
C ILE A 632 -0.49 17.97 30.39
N ASP A 633 -1.39 17.03 30.69
CA ASP A 633 -1.26 15.65 30.20
C ASP A 633 -1.35 15.57 28.68
N ARG A 634 -2.24 16.37 28.07
CA ARG A 634 -2.35 16.50 26.62
C ARG A 634 -1.05 17.04 26.00
N ILE A 635 -0.50 18.14 26.54
CA ILE A 635 0.78 18.70 26.11
C ILE A 635 1.91 17.67 26.24
N ARG A 636 1.93 16.91 27.34
CA ARG A 636 2.94 15.85 27.56
C ARG A 636 2.86 14.76 26.48
N ARG A 637 1.65 14.34 26.10
CA ARG A 637 1.44 13.36 25.01
C ARG A 637 1.93 13.89 23.67
N VAL A 638 1.58 15.13 23.31
CA VAL A 638 2.05 15.78 22.08
C VAL A 638 3.57 15.92 22.08
N GLN A 639 4.17 16.32 23.21
CA GLN A 639 5.63 16.41 23.34
C GLN A 639 6.29 15.05 23.11
N ALA A 640 5.77 13.97 23.71
CA ALA A 640 6.31 12.64 23.51
C ALA A 640 6.22 12.18 22.05
N GLN A 641 5.09 12.48 21.39
CA GLN A 641 4.89 12.20 19.96
C GLN A 641 5.89 12.98 19.09
N ASN A 642 6.03 14.29 19.29
CA ASN A 642 6.99 15.11 18.55
C ASN A 642 8.42 14.58 18.74
N ASN A 643 8.81 14.22 19.97
CA ASN A 643 10.14 13.68 20.26
C ASN A 643 10.39 12.35 19.53
N GLN A 644 9.37 11.48 19.48
CA GLN A 644 9.44 10.25 18.69
C GLN A 644 9.63 10.56 17.21
N LEU A 645 8.86 11.51 16.66
CA LEU A 645 8.97 11.92 15.25
C LEU A 645 10.35 12.52 14.94
N PHE A 646 10.86 13.42 15.77
CA PHE A 646 12.21 13.97 15.60
C PHE A 646 13.28 12.88 15.67
N THR A 647 13.14 11.90 16.57
CA THR A 647 14.07 10.76 16.65
C THR A 647 14.06 9.95 15.36
N ILE A 648 12.87 9.65 14.82
CA ILE A 648 12.75 8.96 13.53
C ILE A 648 13.41 9.80 12.43
N LEU A 649 13.03 11.06 12.27
CA LEU A 649 13.54 11.93 11.21
C LEU A 649 15.05 12.17 11.30
N ASN A 650 15.62 12.20 12.51
CA ASN A 650 17.06 12.34 12.72
C ASN A 650 17.86 11.17 12.11
N ASN A 651 17.27 9.98 12.03
CA ASN A 651 17.92 8.82 11.42
C ASN A 651 17.99 8.92 9.88
N TYR A 652 17.16 9.76 9.26
CA TYR A 652 17.04 9.88 7.80
C TYR A 652 17.61 11.19 7.24
N VAL A 653 17.53 12.28 7.99
CA VAL A 653 18.07 13.57 7.56
C VAL A 653 19.55 13.64 7.95
N ILE A 654 20.41 13.25 7.01
CA ILE A 654 21.85 13.42 7.13
C ILE A 654 22.13 14.93 7.12
N ASN A 655 22.76 15.44 8.17
CA ASN A 655 23.34 16.78 8.12
C ASN A 655 24.59 16.67 7.24
N GLU A 656 24.42 16.80 5.92
CA GLU A 656 25.55 16.90 5.01
C GLU A 656 26.48 18.01 5.53
N ASN A 657 27.70 17.61 5.93
CA ASN A 657 28.83 18.45 6.29
C ASN A 657 28.66 19.33 7.53
N ASN A 658 28.49 18.73 8.72
CA ASN A 658 28.69 19.41 10.02
C ASN A 658 30.16 19.80 10.32
N GLU A 659 31.09 19.69 9.35
CA GLU A 659 32.36 20.42 9.36
C GLU A 659 32.28 21.76 8.58
N GLN A 660 31.10 22.16 8.10
CA GLN A 660 30.85 23.55 7.71
C GLN A 660 30.87 24.43 8.97
N THR A 661 32.09 24.88 9.31
CA THR A 661 32.42 26.07 10.09
C THR A 661 31.36 26.46 11.12
N ILE A 662 31.43 25.85 12.30
CA ILE A 662 30.70 26.33 13.49
C ILE A 662 30.95 27.83 13.58
N ARG A 663 29.87 28.62 13.67
CA ARG A 663 30.01 30.07 13.73
C ARG A 663 30.68 30.45 15.06
N HIS A 664 31.94 30.90 14.98
CA HIS A 664 32.67 31.45 16.12
C HIS A 664 32.26 32.90 16.36
N PHE A 665 32.19 33.29 17.63
CA PHE A 665 31.99 34.67 18.04
C PHE A 665 33.33 35.23 18.54
N PRO A 666 33.73 36.44 18.11
CA PRO A 666 34.97 37.04 18.58
C PRO A 666 34.88 37.33 20.09
N PRO A 667 35.97 37.14 20.86
CA PRO A 667 36.03 37.61 22.23
C PRO A 667 35.97 39.15 22.27
N PRO A 668 35.66 39.76 23.42
CA PRO A 668 35.71 41.21 23.59
C PRO A 668 37.08 41.75 23.17
N ILE A 669 37.12 42.63 22.16
CA ILE A 669 38.36 43.25 21.70
C ILE A 669 38.64 44.46 22.60
N TYR A 670 39.76 44.45 23.30
CA TYR A 670 40.23 45.61 24.05
C TYR A 670 40.60 46.73 23.07
N GLN A 671 39.87 47.84 23.12
CA GLN A 671 40.28 49.07 22.46
C GLN A 671 41.15 49.85 23.45
N PRO A 672 42.47 49.99 23.21
CA PRO A 672 43.30 50.83 24.06
C PRO A 672 42.76 52.26 23.99
N GLN A 673 42.21 52.75 25.09
CA GLN A 673 41.91 54.16 25.23
C GLN A 673 43.24 54.90 25.18
N SER A 674 43.46 55.73 24.17
CA SER A 674 44.53 56.72 24.18
C SER A 674 44.23 57.72 25.31
N GLN A 675 44.62 57.38 26.53
CA GLN A 675 44.75 58.36 27.60
C GLN A 675 45.89 59.29 27.18
N HIS A 676 45.55 60.50 26.76
CA HIS A 676 46.51 61.61 26.76
C HIS A 676 46.93 61.87 28.21
N TYR A 677 47.93 61.13 28.69
CA TYR A 677 48.80 61.64 29.73
C TYR A 677 49.77 62.60 29.05
N GLY A 678 49.59 63.89 29.34
CA GLY A 678 50.62 64.88 29.10
C GLY A 678 51.85 64.53 29.92
N ASN A 679 52.78 63.83 29.31
CA ASN A 679 54.22 64.11 29.27
C ASN A 679 54.92 62.91 28.66
N GLY A 680 55.73 63.20 27.63
CA GLY A 680 56.34 62.20 26.77
C GLY A 680 57.23 61.23 27.52
N GLU A 681 57.01 59.94 27.25
CA GLU A 681 58.04 58.94 26.94
C GLU A 681 57.32 57.69 26.45
N THR A 682 57.57 57.32 25.20
CA THR A 682 56.99 56.16 24.52
C THR A 682 57.70 54.89 24.96
N HIS A 683 57.06 54.11 25.84
CA HIS A 683 57.40 52.70 26.03
C HIS A 683 56.43 51.82 25.23
N GLU A 684 56.91 51.27 24.11
CA GLU A 684 56.25 50.17 23.41
C GLU A 684 56.37 48.89 24.26
N GLY A 685 55.34 48.64 25.07
CA GLY A 685 55.10 47.34 25.69
C GLY A 685 54.19 46.50 24.79
N SER A 686 54.79 45.59 24.03
CA SER A 686 54.08 44.49 23.35
C SER A 686 53.31 43.64 24.37
N ALA A 687 51.99 43.54 24.20
CA ALA A 687 51.17 42.55 24.90
C ALA A 687 50.61 41.56 23.87
N LEU A 688 51.19 40.35 23.92
CA LEU A 688 50.60 39.10 23.43
C LEU A 688 49.24 38.83 24.10
#